data_AF-A0A842R4S2-F1
#
_entry.id   AF-A0A842R4S2-F1
#
_cell.length_a   1.000
_cell.length_b   1.000
_cell.length_c   1.000
_cell.angle_alpha   90.00
_cell.angle_beta   90.00
_cell.angle_gamma   90.00
#
_symmetry.space_group_name_H-M   'P 1'
#
loop_
_entity.id
_entity.type
_entity.pdbx_description
1 polymer ?
#
loop_
_entity_poly.entity_id
_entity_poly.type
_entity_poly.pdbx_seq_one_letter_code
_entity_poly.pdbx_strand_id
1 'polypeptide(L)'
;MDNIVASNIEMKKRMLERKKTRATFGTLKRKVVNPGLCIECGKCVALCDVIDWDGENREPRLVGKCIACGLCYNQCPQSPGSPVGDFKDAWITRSMGNDITGQDGGTVTAIVLALLESNLIEAAILTRQDPGKPWHPEPFIATTREDVLSASKTIYTHSPVIPVLIKAISQGYRKIAVVATACKITAIHDLQDEQQGVFQGIDDLEITTIGLFCSESFLPERLLAFLGTKVDPDDITKMRISNGTMWVHTTSGKETFGLTSYAEEFHGCTKESCLNCNDFTSEQADISVGNIGTDSRHNTVLVRTSAGARAFDNAVHMGIIDAKPAGKEILKPVLDLAWEKKMRGIDMREVVSKPGRFIRHPPRSWNIDEFEYSPVIHPERYKRVHHETGSINSVEDGPKIIIAATPNGTKEEMTTYNYSTAYDVTRELLQDFKKLDGGKVFIKPNNTGFVGIFKHNPDLEPILEKNGITDDADHQPLATQPSTLQGIVDAMLDLGAKEIHVGENMLWEGGTPRAFYETGYCDVFCNEKYDGKVFFIDFYENDPPPGEFKKLAIKEGDHDISSYYKRFYPPVALFEEQYALVFIASIAKVHNCSHYSLTAKNFSVSMNPRKKSGKVEPRWHIHGVPIEVFRKKYLRGLFGESFKRRYQYLVRETYNHLWNASIRDRSVKLKKSRIILSGRLASRLGKSLPATFHSSGLMSWFKSYRQWVLNVDPHHWAGTCQLAMNLGIGYLITRFTGMYAAMVDALREQGTEVAGLVSGIVAQEGDGPLIYGNVKHGGFTVAGFDAAATERVCLDLMFGDEPGGFEKAIVRHQETLMSKYNVRSEKLVEEAKCMWSLALLAKLTGGTIDTREMDMILLDYTGTHLVNRVTPETLHELRAGPPFTFSEAFYCSPDTWLYLIHKNDDIFRIAFLYTIKSIEIPLIPDVVG
;
A
#
# COMPACT_ATOMS: atom_id res chain seq x y z
N MET A 1 -41.18 -15.67 -23.63
CA MET A 1 -41.41 -14.95 -22.36
C MET A 1 -42.73 -14.21 -22.48
N ASP A 2 -43.66 -14.41 -21.54
CA ASP A 2 -44.99 -13.80 -21.59
C ASP A 2 -44.95 -12.28 -21.73
N ASN A 3 -45.86 -11.74 -22.54
CA ASN A 3 -45.98 -10.30 -22.85
C ASN A 3 -46.10 -9.40 -21.61
N ILE A 4 -46.46 -9.95 -20.45
CA ILE A 4 -46.56 -9.24 -19.17
C ILE A 4 -45.16 -8.91 -18.60
N VAL A 5 -44.19 -9.83 -18.71
CA VAL A 5 -42.83 -9.63 -18.15
C VAL A 5 -42.09 -8.56 -18.95
N ALA A 6 -42.17 -8.62 -20.28
CA ALA A 6 -41.60 -7.60 -21.16
C ALA A 6 -42.24 -6.22 -20.93
N SER A 7 -43.57 -6.16 -20.78
CA SER A 7 -44.29 -4.92 -20.47
C SER A 7 -43.90 -4.34 -19.10
N ASN A 8 -43.70 -5.18 -18.08
CA ASN A 8 -43.28 -4.73 -16.74
C ASN A 8 -41.83 -4.23 -16.72
N ILE A 9 -40.93 -4.87 -17.48
CA ILE A 9 -39.54 -4.42 -17.65
C ILE A 9 -39.53 -3.05 -18.34
N GLU A 10 -40.29 -2.88 -19.43
CA GLU A 10 -40.38 -1.63 -20.17
C GLU A 10 -40.99 -0.49 -19.34
N MET A 11 -42.04 -0.79 -18.57
CA MET A 11 -42.67 0.17 -17.66
C MET A 11 -41.70 0.63 -16.53
N LYS A 12 -40.93 -0.31 -15.96
CA LYS A 12 -39.87 0.02 -14.97
C LYS A 12 -38.72 0.80 -15.59
N LYS A 13 -38.26 0.45 -16.81
CA LYS A 13 -37.23 1.21 -17.56
C LYS A 13 -37.66 2.68 -17.69
N ARG A 14 -38.90 2.94 -18.15
CA ARG A 14 -39.46 4.30 -18.29
C ARG A 14 -39.63 5.06 -16.97
N MET A 15 -40.01 4.39 -15.88
CA MET A 15 -40.10 5.01 -14.56
C MET A 15 -38.74 5.41 -13.98
N LEU A 16 -37.70 4.60 -14.24
CA LEU A 16 -36.34 4.81 -13.74
C LEU A 16 -35.54 5.81 -14.58
N GLU A 17 -35.77 5.91 -15.89
CA GLU A 17 -35.19 6.98 -16.73
C GLU A 17 -35.54 8.39 -16.22
N ARG A 18 -36.71 8.55 -15.60
CA ARG A 18 -37.17 9.82 -14.99
C ARG A 18 -36.54 10.11 -13.62
N LYS A 19 -36.04 9.09 -12.92
CA LYS A 19 -35.35 9.21 -11.63
C LYS A 19 -33.88 8.86 -11.85
N LYS A 20 -33.01 9.83 -12.16
CA LYS A 20 -31.55 9.63 -12.22
C LYS A 20 -31.06 8.95 -10.93
N THR A 21 -31.00 7.63 -10.90
CA THR A 21 -30.39 6.87 -9.82
C THR A 21 -28.88 6.94 -9.98
N ARG A 22 -28.13 7.06 -8.88
CA ARG A 22 -26.66 7.12 -8.91
C ARG A 22 -25.98 5.79 -9.27
N ALA A 23 -26.73 4.72 -9.54
CA ALA A 23 -26.19 3.40 -9.85
C ALA A 23 -26.05 3.18 -11.37
N THR A 24 -24.92 2.62 -11.78
CA THR A 24 -24.56 2.35 -13.19
C THR A 24 -24.10 0.89 -13.36
N PHE A 25 -23.88 0.45 -14.60
CA PHE A 25 -23.16 -0.80 -14.83
C PHE A 25 -21.77 -0.79 -14.17
N GLY A 26 -21.04 0.33 -14.22
CA GLY A 26 -19.79 0.48 -13.48
C GLY A 26 -19.95 0.35 -11.95
N THR A 27 -21.15 0.62 -11.41
CA THR A 27 -21.45 0.35 -9.99
C THR A 27 -21.61 -1.14 -9.72
N LEU A 28 -22.28 -1.88 -10.60
CA LEU A 28 -22.35 -3.34 -10.56
C LEU A 28 -20.97 -3.97 -10.67
N LYS A 29 -20.17 -3.51 -11.65
CA LYS A 29 -18.84 -4.05 -11.90
C LYS A 29 -17.94 -3.83 -10.69
N ARG A 30 -17.77 -2.58 -10.24
CA ARG A 30 -16.95 -2.23 -9.07
C ARG A 30 -17.38 -2.87 -7.75
N LYS A 31 -18.68 -2.98 -7.49
CA LYS A 31 -19.18 -3.37 -6.15
C LYS A 31 -19.60 -4.83 -6.03
N VAL A 32 -19.71 -5.56 -7.14
CA VAL A 32 -20.19 -6.95 -7.14
C VAL A 32 -19.30 -7.84 -7.99
N VAL A 33 -19.01 -7.44 -9.22
CA VAL A 33 -18.26 -8.30 -10.14
C VAL A 33 -16.78 -8.35 -9.75
N ASN A 34 -16.11 -7.19 -9.66
CA ASN A 34 -14.68 -7.13 -9.35
C ASN A 34 -14.32 -7.68 -7.96
N PRO A 35 -15.14 -7.49 -6.90
CA PRO A 35 -14.89 -8.11 -5.61
C PRO A 35 -15.20 -9.62 -5.58
N GLY A 36 -15.52 -10.25 -6.72
CA GLY A 36 -15.78 -11.69 -6.82
C GLY A 36 -17.13 -12.14 -6.24
N LEU A 37 -18.05 -11.22 -5.98
CA LEU A 37 -19.37 -11.54 -5.41
C LEU A 37 -20.36 -12.06 -6.46
N CYS A 38 -20.07 -11.91 -7.76
CA CYS A 38 -20.97 -12.33 -8.83
C CYS A 38 -21.23 -13.85 -8.80
N ILE A 39 -22.47 -14.25 -8.59
CA ILE A 39 -22.91 -15.66 -8.63
C ILE A 39 -23.32 -16.12 -10.03
N GLU A 40 -22.98 -15.36 -11.05
CA GLU A 40 -23.17 -15.72 -12.46
C GLU A 40 -24.61 -16.01 -12.91
N CYS A 41 -25.60 -15.47 -12.19
CA CYS A 41 -27.01 -15.72 -12.47
C CYS A 41 -27.53 -15.11 -13.79
N GLY A 42 -26.72 -14.34 -14.53
CA GLY A 42 -27.11 -13.68 -15.79
C GLY A 42 -28.22 -12.62 -15.69
N LYS A 43 -28.72 -12.33 -14.48
CA LYS A 43 -29.88 -11.43 -14.28
C LYS A 43 -29.65 -10.02 -14.83
N CYS A 44 -28.42 -9.50 -14.74
CA CYS A 44 -28.05 -8.21 -15.29
C CYS A 44 -28.05 -8.18 -16.83
N VAL A 45 -27.64 -9.27 -17.48
CA VAL A 45 -27.71 -9.49 -18.94
C VAL A 45 -29.16 -9.53 -19.40
N ALA A 46 -30.01 -10.29 -18.70
CA ALA A 46 -31.44 -10.39 -19.02
C ALA A 46 -32.22 -9.07 -18.88
N LEU A 47 -31.72 -8.13 -18.05
CA LEU A 47 -32.39 -6.86 -17.77
C LEU A 47 -31.94 -5.69 -18.65
N CYS A 48 -30.82 -5.83 -19.37
CA CYS A 48 -30.16 -4.72 -20.03
C CYS A 48 -29.62 -5.11 -21.40
N ASP A 49 -30.19 -4.51 -22.46
CA ASP A 49 -29.88 -4.83 -23.86
C ASP A 49 -28.45 -4.41 -24.29
N VAL A 50 -27.70 -3.76 -23.39
CA VAL A 50 -26.31 -3.34 -23.60
C VAL A 50 -25.33 -4.05 -22.67
N ILE A 51 -25.78 -5.10 -21.97
CA ILE A 51 -24.93 -6.00 -21.17
C ILE A 51 -25.04 -7.39 -21.78
N ASP A 52 -23.90 -7.98 -22.13
CA ASP A 52 -23.78 -9.34 -22.63
C ASP A 52 -23.07 -10.24 -21.60
N TRP A 53 -23.17 -11.55 -21.77
CA TRP A 53 -22.47 -12.52 -20.92
C TRP A 53 -21.11 -12.87 -21.52
N ASP A 54 -20.03 -12.65 -20.77
CA ASP A 54 -18.71 -13.12 -21.12
C ASP A 54 -18.56 -14.58 -20.67
N GLY A 55 -18.60 -15.51 -21.63
CA GLY A 55 -18.49 -16.94 -21.38
C GLY A 55 -17.10 -17.40 -20.93
N GLU A 56 -16.04 -16.63 -21.25
CA GLU A 56 -14.66 -16.97 -20.89
C GLU A 56 -14.33 -16.52 -19.48
N ASN A 57 -14.71 -15.29 -19.13
CA ASN A 57 -14.48 -14.71 -17.80
C ASN A 57 -15.60 -14.99 -16.80
N ARG A 58 -16.70 -15.62 -17.25
CA ARG A 58 -17.91 -15.91 -16.46
C ARG A 58 -18.48 -14.67 -15.76
N GLU A 59 -18.49 -13.53 -16.44
CA GLU A 59 -18.97 -12.26 -15.90
C GLU A 59 -19.84 -11.46 -16.89
N PRO A 60 -20.69 -10.51 -16.43
CA PRO A 60 -21.40 -9.63 -17.35
C PRO A 60 -20.46 -8.55 -17.91
N ARG A 61 -20.53 -8.29 -19.23
CA ARG A 61 -19.74 -7.27 -19.94
C ARG A 61 -20.62 -6.25 -20.63
N LEU A 62 -20.23 -4.97 -20.61
CA LEU A 62 -20.96 -3.92 -21.32
C LEU A 62 -20.61 -3.94 -22.82
N VAL A 63 -21.61 -4.05 -23.69
CA VAL A 63 -21.46 -4.08 -25.16
C VAL A 63 -22.06 -2.84 -25.85
N GLY A 64 -22.62 -1.90 -25.08
CA GLY A 64 -23.20 -0.66 -25.59
C GLY A 64 -23.20 0.48 -24.57
N LYS A 65 -23.84 1.60 -24.91
CA LYS A 65 -23.81 2.81 -24.06
C LYS A 65 -24.74 2.67 -22.85
N CYS A 66 -24.17 2.57 -21.65
CA CYS A 66 -24.93 2.58 -20.40
C CYS A 66 -25.62 3.94 -20.19
N ILE A 67 -26.95 3.93 -20.02
CA ILE A 67 -27.75 5.14 -19.74
C ILE A 67 -27.88 5.46 -18.23
N ALA A 68 -27.11 4.77 -17.37
CA ALA A 68 -27.14 4.95 -15.91
C ALA A 68 -28.52 4.73 -15.24
N CYS A 69 -29.31 3.77 -15.75
CA CYS A 69 -30.63 3.43 -15.18
C CYS A 69 -30.56 2.61 -13.87
N GLY A 70 -29.37 2.08 -13.52
CA GLY A 70 -29.12 1.36 -12.26
C GLY A 70 -29.76 -0.02 -12.10
N LEU A 71 -30.55 -0.49 -13.08
CA LEU A 71 -31.27 -1.77 -13.01
C LEU A 71 -30.33 -2.96 -12.77
N CYS A 72 -29.21 -3.03 -13.47
CA CYS A 72 -28.27 -4.14 -13.38
C CYS A 72 -27.65 -4.28 -11.98
N TYR A 73 -27.30 -3.17 -11.31
CA TYR A 73 -26.79 -3.16 -9.93
C TYR A 73 -27.90 -3.37 -8.90
N ASN A 74 -29.00 -2.63 -9.01
CA ASN A 74 -30.05 -2.64 -8.00
C ASN A 74 -30.85 -3.94 -7.97
N GLN A 75 -30.85 -4.70 -9.06
CA GLN A 75 -31.50 -6.01 -9.13
C GLN A 75 -30.53 -7.17 -8.93
N CYS A 76 -29.23 -6.88 -8.77
CA CYS A 76 -28.23 -7.90 -8.53
C CYS A 76 -28.41 -8.48 -7.12
N PRO A 77 -28.51 -9.82 -6.98
CA PRO A 77 -28.66 -10.46 -5.66
C PRO A 77 -27.46 -10.22 -4.73
N GLN A 78 -26.31 -9.83 -5.30
CA GLN A 78 -25.04 -9.66 -4.61
C GLN A 78 -24.67 -8.19 -4.41
N SER A 79 -25.49 -7.27 -4.93
CA SER A 79 -25.44 -5.88 -4.51
C SER A 79 -25.84 -5.82 -3.03
N PRO A 80 -25.14 -5.06 -2.16
CA PRO A 80 -25.47 -4.95 -0.73
C PRO A 80 -26.85 -4.33 -0.44
N GLY A 81 -27.71 -4.20 -1.45
CA GLY A 81 -29.06 -3.70 -1.34
C GLY A 81 -29.11 -2.21 -0.98
N SER A 82 -30.26 -1.80 -0.45
CA SER A 82 -30.38 -0.54 0.25
C SER A 82 -29.44 -0.52 1.46
N PRO A 83 -28.69 0.56 1.72
CA PRO A 83 -27.83 0.67 2.92
C PRO A 83 -28.64 0.59 4.22
N VAL A 84 -29.95 0.84 4.16
CA VAL A 84 -30.87 0.80 5.31
C VAL A 84 -31.86 -0.35 5.21
N GLY A 85 -31.63 -1.30 4.30
CA GLY A 85 -32.59 -2.36 3.96
C GLY A 85 -33.88 -1.82 3.33
N ASP A 86 -34.80 -2.74 3.04
CA ASP A 86 -36.14 -2.39 2.56
C ASP A 86 -37.04 -1.99 3.73
N PHE A 87 -37.87 -0.96 3.51
CA PHE A 87 -38.90 -0.52 4.45
C PHE A 87 -40.08 0.08 3.68
N LYS A 88 -41.27 0.05 4.29
CA LYS A 88 -42.51 0.57 3.72
C LYS A 88 -42.60 2.07 3.92
N ASP A 89 -42.43 2.51 5.17
CA ASP A 89 -42.61 3.90 5.58
C ASP A 89 -41.55 4.32 6.61
N ALA A 90 -41.26 5.62 6.63
CA ALA A 90 -40.35 6.23 7.60
C ALA A 90 -41.01 7.38 8.34
N TRP A 91 -40.81 7.44 9.65
CA TRP A 91 -41.49 8.37 10.55
C TRP A 91 -40.52 9.01 11.53
N ILE A 92 -40.86 10.23 11.95
CA ILE A 92 -40.30 10.92 13.09
C ILE A 92 -41.32 10.80 14.21
N THR A 93 -40.92 10.27 15.35
CA THR A 93 -41.86 9.88 16.41
C THR A 93 -41.43 10.37 17.78
N ARG A 94 -42.40 10.59 18.66
CA ARG A 94 -42.17 10.87 20.08
C ARG A 94 -43.33 10.32 20.91
N SER A 95 -43.03 9.73 22.05
CA SER A 95 -44.02 9.33 23.05
C SER A 95 -44.77 10.54 23.60
N MET A 96 -46.08 10.39 23.77
CA MET A 96 -46.98 11.37 24.37
C MET A 96 -47.26 11.08 25.85
N GLY A 97 -46.80 9.94 26.37
CA GLY A 97 -46.93 9.58 27.79
C GLY A 97 -45.97 10.39 28.66
N ASN A 98 -46.50 11.12 29.63
CA ASN A 98 -45.71 11.97 30.53
C ASN A 98 -44.77 11.16 31.46
N ASP A 99 -45.09 9.90 31.72
CA ASP A 99 -44.32 8.94 32.52
C ASP A 99 -43.32 8.12 31.70
N ILE A 100 -43.38 8.19 30.37
CA ILE A 100 -42.50 7.43 29.46
C ILE A 100 -41.21 8.21 29.24
N THR A 101 -40.21 7.94 30.09
CA THR A 101 -38.86 8.54 29.98
C THR A 101 -37.93 7.65 29.16
N GLY A 102 -37.83 7.90 27.85
CA GLY A 102 -36.96 7.14 26.96
C GLY A 102 -35.49 7.61 26.92
N GLN A 103 -34.65 6.83 26.25
CA GLN A 103 -33.31 7.27 25.85
C GLN A 103 -33.34 8.57 25.01
N ASP A 104 -34.22 8.62 24.02
CA ASP A 104 -34.51 9.81 23.21
C ASP A 104 -36.03 10.05 23.22
N GLY A 105 -36.75 9.79 22.13
CA GLY A 105 -38.19 10.05 22.03
C GLY A 105 -39.13 9.06 22.74
N GLY A 106 -38.63 8.03 23.43
CA GLY A 106 -39.47 7.06 24.14
C GLY A 106 -40.31 6.14 23.26
N THR A 107 -40.03 6.10 21.95
CA THR A 107 -40.85 5.41 20.95
C THR A 107 -40.93 3.90 21.18
N VAL A 108 -39.81 3.23 21.45
CA VAL A 108 -39.78 1.76 21.64
C VAL A 108 -40.62 1.35 22.85
N THR A 109 -40.42 2.03 23.99
CA THR A 109 -41.20 1.81 25.21
C THR A 109 -42.70 2.01 24.96
N ALA A 110 -43.07 3.09 24.25
CA ALA A 110 -44.46 3.36 23.89
C ALA A 110 -45.07 2.27 23.00
N ILE A 111 -44.34 1.76 21.99
CA ILE A 111 -44.82 0.67 21.13
C ILE A 111 -45.04 -0.61 21.96
N VAL A 112 -44.08 -1.00 22.81
CA VAL A 112 -44.20 -2.21 23.62
C VAL A 112 -45.36 -2.12 24.62
N LEU A 113 -45.54 -0.96 25.26
CA LEU A 113 -46.68 -0.73 26.15
C LEU A 113 -48.01 -0.81 25.40
N ALA A 114 -48.11 -0.17 24.24
CA ALA A 114 -49.31 -0.24 23.41
C ALA A 114 -49.65 -1.68 23.01
N LEU A 115 -48.64 -2.49 22.66
CA LEU A 115 -48.80 -3.90 22.32
C LEU A 115 -49.29 -4.75 23.50
N LEU A 116 -48.73 -4.54 24.71
CA LEU A 116 -49.16 -5.24 25.93
C LEU A 116 -50.58 -4.83 26.35
N GLU A 117 -50.86 -3.53 26.41
CA GLU A 117 -52.16 -2.98 26.83
C GLU A 117 -53.29 -3.36 25.86
N SER A 118 -52.96 -3.56 24.59
CA SER A 118 -53.90 -4.04 23.56
C SER A 118 -53.98 -5.56 23.46
N ASN A 119 -53.27 -6.31 24.33
CA ASN A 119 -53.15 -7.77 24.30
C ASN A 119 -52.70 -8.33 22.93
N LEU A 120 -51.91 -7.55 22.17
CA LEU A 120 -51.29 -8.01 20.93
C LEU A 120 -50.03 -8.84 21.20
N ILE A 121 -49.42 -8.66 22.36
CA ILE A 121 -48.37 -9.52 22.90
C ILE A 121 -48.70 -9.89 24.35
N GLU A 122 -48.21 -11.05 24.78
CA GLU A 122 -48.32 -11.56 26.15
C GLU A 122 -47.06 -11.24 26.97
N ALA A 123 -45.91 -11.12 26.29
CA ALA A 123 -44.63 -10.81 26.90
C ALA A 123 -43.73 -10.03 25.94
N ALA A 124 -42.79 -9.28 26.50
CA ALA A 124 -41.71 -8.64 25.76
C ALA A 124 -40.35 -9.07 26.30
N ILE A 125 -39.40 -9.38 25.42
CA ILE A 125 -38.01 -9.62 25.78
C ILE A 125 -37.27 -8.30 25.70
N LEU A 126 -36.94 -7.75 26.87
CA LEU A 126 -36.32 -6.44 27.03
C LEU A 126 -34.98 -6.58 27.76
N THR A 127 -34.19 -5.50 27.79
CA THR A 127 -32.93 -5.43 28.54
C THR A 127 -32.96 -4.25 29.49
N ARG A 128 -32.68 -4.50 30.76
CA ARG A 128 -32.48 -3.47 31.79
C ARG A 128 -31.05 -3.51 32.31
N GLN A 129 -30.70 -2.56 33.18
CA GLN A 129 -29.42 -2.64 33.88
C GLN A 129 -29.48 -3.73 34.95
N ASP A 130 -28.42 -4.52 35.08
CA ASP A 130 -28.27 -5.49 36.17
C ASP A 130 -28.28 -4.74 37.52
N PRO A 131 -29.23 -5.05 38.43
CA PRO A 131 -29.32 -4.41 39.74
C PRO A 131 -28.07 -4.56 40.61
N GLY A 132 -27.31 -5.65 40.42
CA GLY A 132 -26.05 -5.91 41.12
C GLY A 132 -24.82 -5.39 40.39
N LYS A 133 -24.95 -4.98 39.13
CA LYS A 133 -23.85 -4.47 38.29
C LYS A 133 -24.35 -3.37 37.35
N PRO A 134 -24.41 -2.10 37.81
CA PRO A 134 -24.83 -0.98 36.98
C PRO A 134 -24.12 -0.96 35.62
N TRP A 135 -24.84 -0.53 34.57
CA TRP A 135 -24.37 -0.50 33.17
C TRP A 135 -24.04 -1.86 32.53
N HIS A 136 -24.31 -2.97 33.21
CA HIS A 136 -24.32 -4.30 32.61
C HIS A 136 -25.73 -4.64 32.11
N PRO A 137 -25.86 -5.38 30.99
CA PRO A 137 -27.15 -5.73 30.44
C PRO A 137 -27.72 -6.97 31.13
N GLU A 138 -28.95 -6.87 31.63
CA GLU A 138 -29.76 -8.00 32.08
C GLU A 138 -30.99 -8.15 31.16
N PRO A 139 -30.98 -9.12 30.22
CA PRO A 139 -32.17 -9.43 29.45
C PRO A 139 -33.20 -10.18 30.32
N PHE A 140 -34.48 -9.84 30.18
CA PHE A 140 -35.55 -10.43 30.98
C PHE A 140 -36.90 -10.46 30.24
N ILE A 141 -37.86 -11.20 30.80
CA ILE A 141 -39.23 -11.28 30.30
C ILE A 141 -40.05 -10.21 31.00
N ALA A 142 -40.56 -9.24 30.26
CA ALA A 142 -41.42 -8.17 30.73
C ALA A 142 -42.89 -8.50 30.42
N THR A 143 -43.76 -8.40 31.43
CA THR A 143 -45.21 -8.65 31.28
C THR A 143 -46.07 -7.52 31.85
N THR A 144 -45.47 -6.58 32.58
CA THR A 144 -46.16 -5.46 33.21
C THR A 144 -45.66 -4.11 32.66
N ARG A 145 -46.42 -3.04 32.91
CA ARG A 145 -46.00 -1.68 32.54
C ARG A 145 -44.69 -1.30 33.23
N GLU A 146 -44.56 -1.63 34.51
CA GLU A 146 -43.39 -1.36 35.34
C GLU A 146 -42.15 -2.06 34.80
N ASP A 147 -42.29 -3.31 34.34
CA ASP A 147 -41.21 -4.04 33.67
C ASP A 147 -40.71 -3.26 32.46
N VAL A 148 -41.63 -2.82 31.58
CA VAL A 148 -41.28 -2.12 30.34
C VAL A 148 -40.61 -0.77 30.63
N LEU A 149 -41.11 -0.01 31.61
CA LEU A 149 -40.53 1.27 32.01
C LEU A 149 -39.11 1.11 32.57
N SER A 150 -38.81 0.00 33.25
CA SER A 150 -37.48 -0.28 33.80
C SER A 150 -36.39 -0.49 32.73
N ALA A 151 -36.78 -0.76 31.48
CA ALA A 151 -35.90 -1.03 30.34
C ALA A 151 -35.77 0.14 29.34
N SER A 152 -36.23 1.34 29.71
CA SER A 152 -36.40 2.49 28.80
C SER A 152 -35.12 3.20 28.33
N LYS A 153 -33.96 2.86 28.92
CA LYS A 153 -32.66 3.51 28.65
C LYS A 153 -31.71 2.61 27.86
N THR A 154 -30.76 3.23 27.14
CA THR A 154 -29.74 2.49 26.40
C THR A 154 -28.60 2.03 27.30
N ILE A 155 -28.18 0.79 27.09
CA ILE A 155 -26.95 0.20 27.62
C ILE A 155 -26.08 -0.12 26.41
N TYR A 156 -24.90 0.49 26.31
CA TYR A 156 -24.05 0.39 25.11
C TYR A 156 -23.21 -0.90 25.08
N THR A 157 -23.77 -2.02 25.50
CA THR A 157 -23.09 -3.32 25.61
C THR A 157 -23.97 -4.41 25.00
N HIS A 158 -23.38 -5.55 24.65
CA HIS A 158 -24.16 -6.65 24.06
C HIS A 158 -25.06 -7.31 25.11
N SER A 159 -26.35 -7.41 24.82
CA SER A 159 -27.33 -8.14 25.63
C SER A 159 -27.67 -9.51 25.02
N PRO A 160 -27.53 -10.62 25.77
CA PRO A 160 -27.86 -11.96 25.29
C PRO A 160 -29.38 -12.24 25.39
N VAL A 161 -30.18 -11.66 24.49
CA VAL A 161 -31.65 -11.79 24.53
C VAL A 161 -32.19 -13.16 24.12
N ILE A 162 -31.45 -13.92 23.30
CA ILE A 162 -31.92 -15.20 22.72
C ILE A 162 -32.24 -16.27 23.77
N PRO A 163 -31.39 -16.55 24.78
CA PRO A 163 -31.74 -17.49 25.85
C PRO A 163 -33.04 -17.13 26.58
N VAL A 164 -33.31 -15.83 26.75
CA VAL A 164 -34.51 -15.35 27.45
C VAL A 164 -35.76 -15.52 26.58
N LEU A 165 -35.63 -15.30 25.27
CA LEU A 165 -36.69 -15.62 24.30
C LEU A 165 -37.04 -17.12 24.34
N ILE A 166 -36.04 -18.00 24.26
CA ILE A 166 -36.25 -19.46 24.35
C ILE A 166 -36.92 -19.83 25.68
N LYS A 167 -36.49 -19.22 26.78
CA LYS A 167 -37.11 -19.39 28.10
C LYS A 167 -38.58 -18.96 28.08
N ALA A 168 -38.92 -17.81 27.51
CA ALA A 168 -40.31 -17.34 27.43
C ALA A 168 -41.19 -18.32 26.64
N ILE A 169 -40.72 -18.79 25.49
CA ILE A 169 -41.44 -19.78 24.67
C ILE A 169 -41.66 -21.08 25.46
N SER A 170 -40.64 -21.55 26.20
CA SER A 170 -40.74 -22.74 27.05
C SER A 170 -41.70 -22.57 28.22
N GLN A 171 -41.94 -21.34 28.67
CA GLN A 171 -42.91 -20.99 29.71
C GLN A 171 -44.35 -20.85 29.17
N GLY A 172 -44.55 -21.04 27.87
CA GLY A 172 -45.88 -21.04 27.25
C GLY A 172 -46.27 -19.74 26.57
N TYR A 173 -45.42 -18.69 26.60
CA TYR A 173 -45.69 -17.47 25.83
C TYR A 173 -45.64 -17.76 24.33
N ARG A 174 -46.59 -17.18 23.58
CA ARG A 174 -46.75 -17.38 22.14
C ARG A 174 -46.76 -16.08 21.35
N LYS A 175 -47.26 -15.00 21.92
CA LYS A 175 -47.20 -13.66 21.28
C LYS A 175 -46.15 -12.81 21.98
N ILE A 176 -44.96 -12.70 21.39
CA ILE A 176 -43.78 -12.12 22.06
C ILE A 176 -43.24 -10.95 21.25
N ALA A 177 -43.03 -9.79 21.89
CA ALA A 177 -42.20 -8.74 21.29
C ALA A 177 -40.73 -8.90 21.69
N VAL A 178 -39.78 -8.64 20.80
CA VAL A 178 -38.36 -8.65 21.12
C VAL A 178 -37.72 -7.34 20.70
N VAL A 179 -37.11 -6.63 21.66
CA VAL A 179 -36.32 -5.42 21.38
C VAL A 179 -34.84 -5.80 21.35
N ALA A 180 -34.19 -5.65 20.21
CA ALA A 180 -32.78 -6.01 20.10
C ALA A 180 -32.03 -5.23 19.00
N THR A 181 -30.70 -5.35 19.00
CA THR A 181 -29.86 -4.82 17.92
C THR A 181 -29.83 -5.77 16.72
N ALA A 182 -29.43 -5.25 15.55
CA ALA A 182 -29.42 -5.95 14.27
C ALA A 182 -28.93 -7.41 14.33
N CYS A 183 -27.76 -7.64 14.93
CA CYS A 183 -27.17 -8.99 14.99
C CYS A 183 -28.01 -9.99 15.80
N LYS A 184 -28.88 -9.53 16.70
CA LYS A 184 -29.78 -10.40 17.46
C LYS A 184 -31.10 -10.59 16.75
N ILE A 185 -31.57 -9.59 15.99
CA ILE A 185 -32.68 -9.75 15.07
C ILE A 185 -32.36 -10.81 14.02
N THR A 186 -31.17 -10.78 13.43
CA THR A 186 -30.72 -11.84 12.51
C THR A 186 -30.72 -13.20 13.16
N ALA A 187 -30.19 -13.32 14.40
CA ALA A 187 -30.24 -14.58 15.12
C ALA A 187 -31.67 -15.08 15.39
N ILE A 188 -32.64 -14.18 15.64
CA ILE A 188 -34.06 -14.57 15.81
C ILE A 188 -34.62 -15.08 14.48
N HIS A 189 -34.33 -14.39 13.39
CA HIS A 189 -34.78 -14.77 12.05
C HIS A 189 -34.20 -16.14 11.64
N ASP A 190 -32.94 -16.42 11.97
CA ASP A 190 -32.31 -17.74 11.74
C ASP A 190 -33.02 -18.84 12.54
N LEU A 191 -33.47 -18.55 13.77
CA LEU A 191 -34.24 -19.51 14.58
C LEU A 191 -35.67 -19.72 14.05
N GLN A 192 -36.22 -18.74 13.33
CA GLN A 192 -37.53 -18.80 12.66
C GLN A 192 -37.46 -19.38 11.24
N ASP A 193 -36.27 -19.67 10.72
CA ASP A 193 -36.07 -20.09 9.33
C ASP A 193 -36.97 -21.26 8.93
N GLU A 194 -37.55 -21.15 7.72
CA GLU A 194 -38.58 -22.08 7.24
C GLU A 194 -38.04 -23.49 6.90
N GLN A 195 -36.73 -23.67 6.79
CA GLN A 195 -36.12 -24.95 6.42
C GLN A 195 -35.38 -25.61 7.58
N GLN A 196 -34.70 -24.81 8.42
CA GLN A 196 -33.77 -25.31 9.45
C GLN A 196 -33.94 -24.64 10.82
N GLY A 197 -34.88 -23.70 10.96
CA GLY A 197 -35.10 -22.97 12.21
C GLY A 197 -35.61 -23.87 13.34
N VAL A 198 -35.11 -23.68 14.56
CA VAL A 198 -35.53 -24.49 15.72
C VAL A 198 -36.91 -24.11 16.28
N PHE A 199 -37.50 -23.01 15.81
CA PHE A 199 -38.87 -22.61 16.15
C PHE A 199 -39.93 -23.22 15.22
N GLN A 200 -39.51 -23.97 14.20
CA GLN A 200 -40.38 -24.79 13.36
C GLN A 200 -41.30 -25.70 14.19
N GLY A 201 -42.59 -25.73 13.85
CA GLY A 201 -43.56 -26.63 14.48
C GLY A 201 -44.04 -26.20 15.88
N ILE A 202 -43.68 -25.00 16.34
CA ILE A 202 -44.28 -24.40 17.54
C ILE A 202 -45.56 -23.69 17.13
N ASP A 203 -46.70 -24.30 17.45
CA ASP A 203 -48.02 -23.74 17.12
C ASP A 203 -48.24 -22.35 17.76
N ASP A 204 -48.88 -21.47 16.98
CA ASP A 204 -49.30 -20.12 17.36
C ASP A 204 -48.18 -19.15 17.81
N LEU A 205 -46.91 -19.45 17.51
CA LEU A 205 -45.78 -18.58 17.87
C LEU A 205 -45.69 -17.36 16.93
N GLU A 206 -46.01 -16.18 17.48
CA GLU A 206 -45.84 -14.89 16.82
C GLU A 206 -44.76 -14.06 17.54
N ILE A 207 -43.67 -13.76 16.83
CA ILE A 207 -42.59 -12.91 17.34
C ILE A 207 -42.60 -11.58 16.58
N THR A 208 -42.86 -10.48 17.29
CA THR A 208 -42.76 -9.11 16.75
C THR A 208 -41.40 -8.52 17.12
N THR A 209 -40.58 -8.19 16.13
CA THR A 209 -39.21 -7.71 16.31
C THR A 209 -39.09 -6.19 16.19
N ILE A 210 -38.54 -5.55 17.22
CA ILE A 210 -38.24 -4.12 17.25
C ILE A 210 -36.71 -3.95 17.26
N GLY A 211 -36.15 -3.63 16.10
CA GLY A 211 -34.72 -3.45 15.88
C GLY A 211 -34.22 -2.07 16.29
N LEU A 212 -33.09 -2.00 16.99
CA LEU A 212 -32.45 -0.73 17.35
C LEU A 212 -31.37 -0.37 16.33
N PHE A 213 -31.26 0.92 15.97
CA PHE A 213 -30.10 1.41 15.23
C PHE A 213 -28.84 1.23 16.07
N CYS A 214 -27.77 0.70 15.48
CA CYS A 214 -26.57 0.33 16.22
C CYS A 214 -25.32 0.57 15.36
N SER A 215 -24.40 1.42 15.82
CA SER A 215 -23.07 1.54 15.20
C SER A 215 -22.14 0.43 15.70
N GLU A 216 -22.06 0.27 17.03
CA GLU A 216 -21.21 -0.68 17.71
C GLU A 216 -21.70 -0.94 19.16
N SER A 217 -21.09 -1.91 19.83
CA SER A 217 -21.30 -2.21 21.25
C SER A 217 -19.94 -2.38 21.93
N PHE A 218 -19.88 -2.07 23.22
CA PHE A 218 -18.64 -2.07 23.99
C PHE A 218 -18.57 -3.21 24.99
N LEU A 219 -17.35 -3.51 25.42
CA LEU A 219 -17.07 -4.32 26.60
C LEU A 219 -17.35 -3.46 27.85
N PRO A 220 -18.29 -3.84 28.75
CA PRO A 220 -18.70 -3.02 29.89
C PRO A 220 -17.50 -2.52 30.70
N GLU A 221 -16.58 -3.42 31.02
CA GLU A 221 -15.49 -3.11 31.95
C GLU A 221 -14.47 -2.14 31.35
N ARG A 222 -14.21 -2.29 30.05
CA ARG A 222 -13.31 -1.37 29.34
C ARG A 222 -13.96 0.00 29.18
N LEU A 223 -15.25 0.04 28.86
CA LEU A 223 -15.98 1.29 28.74
C LEU A 223 -16.04 2.02 30.09
N LEU A 224 -16.42 1.34 31.18
CA LEU A 224 -16.48 1.94 32.50
C LEU A 224 -15.11 2.39 33.00
N ALA A 225 -14.04 1.61 32.77
CA ALA A 225 -12.67 2.02 33.09
C ALA A 225 -12.24 3.27 32.30
N PHE A 226 -12.58 3.34 31.01
CA PHE A 226 -12.31 4.52 30.17
C PHE A 226 -13.06 5.75 30.67
N LEU A 227 -14.34 5.62 31.00
CA LEU A 227 -15.15 6.70 31.57
C LEU A 227 -14.64 7.13 32.96
N GLY A 228 -14.15 6.17 33.75
CA GLY A 228 -13.51 6.33 35.06
C GLY A 228 -12.35 7.33 35.10
N THR A 229 -11.80 7.70 33.93
CA THR A 229 -10.75 8.73 33.83
C THR A 229 -11.25 10.14 34.11
N LYS A 230 -12.56 10.40 33.99
CA LYS A 230 -13.17 11.73 34.19
C LYS A 230 -14.43 11.73 35.05
N VAL A 231 -15.14 10.62 35.13
CA VAL A 231 -16.37 10.49 35.91
C VAL A 231 -16.29 9.27 36.81
N ASP A 232 -16.90 9.35 37.99
CA ASP A 232 -17.14 8.17 38.80
C ASP A 232 -18.22 7.30 38.10
N PRO A 233 -17.93 6.04 37.75
CA PRO A 233 -18.90 5.14 37.14
C PRO A 233 -20.21 4.98 37.93
N ASP A 234 -20.14 5.07 39.26
CA ASP A 234 -21.30 4.91 40.15
C ASP A 234 -22.23 6.13 40.10
N ASP A 235 -21.70 7.30 39.72
CA ASP A 235 -22.48 8.53 39.56
C ASP A 235 -23.20 8.62 38.22
N ILE A 236 -22.92 7.73 37.26
CA ILE A 236 -23.48 7.82 35.91
C ILE A 236 -24.97 7.50 35.94
N THR A 237 -25.79 8.39 35.39
CA THR A 237 -27.26 8.27 35.32
C THR A 237 -27.80 8.06 33.91
N LYS A 238 -27.04 8.46 32.88
CA LYS A 238 -27.36 8.30 31.45
C LYS A 238 -26.11 8.43 30.57
N MET A 239 -25.96 7.55 29.59
CA MET A 239 -24.98 7.69 28.50
C MET A 239 -25.72 7.95 27.19
N ARG A 240 -25.17 8.76 26.28
CA ARG A 240 -25.75 9.02 24.95
C ARG A 240 -24.67 9.26 23.90
N ILE A 241 -24.73 8.56 22.76
CA ILE A 241 -23.86 8.82 21.61
C ILE A 241 -24.63 9.61 20.55
N SER A 242 -24.07 10.76 20.14
CA SER A 242 -24.61 11.60 19.07
C SER A 242 -23.52 12.51 18.49
N ASN A 243 -23.52 12.72 17.18
CA ASN A 243 -22.57 13.59 16.45
C ASN A 243 -21.10 13.33 16.81
N GLY A 244 -20.70 12.05 16.82
CA GLY A 244 -19.32 11.64 17.12
C GLY A 244 -18.88 11.91 18.56
N THR A 245 -19.82 12.14 19.49
CA THR A 245 -19.54 12.42 20.90
C THR A 245 -20.37 11.50 21.80
N MET A 246 -19.72 10.88 22.78
CA MET A 246 -20.39 10.25 23.91
C MET A 246 -20.59 11.28 25.03
N TRP A 247 -21.84 11.46 25.40
CA TRP A 247 -22.29 12.33 26.48
C TRP A 247 -22.62 11.47 27.69
N VAL A 248 -21.99 11.75 28.82
CA VAL A 248 -22.17 11.01 30.07
C VAL A 248 -22.77 11.95 31.10
N HIS A 249 -23.98 11.67 31.53
CA HIS A 249 -24.67 12.42 32.58
C HIS A 249 -24.41 11.75 33.91
N THR A 250 -24.05 12.55 34.92
CA THR A 250 -23.83 12.12 36.29
C THR A 250 -24.85 12.76 37.23
N THR A 251 -24.89 12.35 38.49
CA THR A 251 -25.61 13.03 39.58
C THR A 251 -25.15 14.48 39.75
N SER A 252 -23.88 14.77 39.45
CA SER A 252 -23.21 16.06 39.66
C SER A 252 -23.13 16.95 38.41
N GLY A 253 -23.49 16.45 37.22
CA GLY A 253 -23.38 17.22 35.99
C GLY A 253 -23.36 16.37 34.71
N LYS A 254 -22.53 16.78 33.74
CA LYS A 254 -22.43 16.12 32.44
C LYS A 254 -21.01 16.27 31.88
N GLU A 255 -20.46 15.18 31.40
CA GLU A 255 -19.15 15.09 30.75
C GLU A 255 -19.25 14.64 29.29
N THR A 256 -18.20 14.91 28.52
CA THR A 256 -18.12 14.54 27.09
C THR A 256 -16.83 13.84 26.71
N PHE A 257 -16.98 12.84 25.85
CA PHE A 257 -15.90 12.05 25.27
C PHE A 257 -16.06 12.09 23.75
N GLY A 258 -15.17 12.82 23.07
CA GLY A 258 -15.15 12.86 21.61
C GLY A 258 -14.68 11.52 21.06
N LEU A 259 -15.51 10.83 20.28
CA LEU A 259 -15.19 9.51 19.75
C LEU A 259 -14.01 9.58 18.77
N THR A 260 -13.86 10.70 18.06
CA THR A 260 -12.74 10.92 17.13
C THR A 260 -11.44 11.31 17.86
N SER A 261 -11.52 12.13 18.92
CA SER A 261 -10.33 12.54 19.68
C SER A 261 -9.71 11.39 20.48
N TYR A 262 -10.54 10.44 20.91
CA TYR A 262 -10.16 9.26 21.69
C TYR A 262 -10.24 7.96 20.88
N ALA A 263 -10.16 8.05 19.55
CA ALA A 263 -10.48 6.92 18.66
C ALA A 263 -9.75 5.62 19.00
N GLU A 264 -8.46 5.66 19.38
CA GLU A 264 -7.70 4.46 19.75
C GLU A 264 -8.20 3.81 21.05
N GLU A 265 -8.45 4.61 22.08
CA GLU A 265 -8.93 4.14 23.40
C GLU A 265 -10.38 3.66 23.32
N PHE A 266 -11.22 4.39 22.57
CA PHE A 266 -12.61 4.06 22.36
C PHE A 266 -12.78 2.82 21.46
N HIS A 267 -11.93 2.66 20.44
CA HIS A 267 -11.85 1.43 19.65
C HIS A 267 -11.41 0.24 20.51
N GLY A 268 -10.46 0.43 21.45
CA GLY A 268 -10.07 -0.59 22.42
C GLY A 268 -11.19 -1.05 23.36
N CYS A 269 -12.23 -0.22 23.56
CA CYS A 269 -13.43 -0.57 24.31
C CYS A 269 -14.47 -1.32 23.46
N THR A 270 -14.41 -1.19 22.14
CA THR A 270 -15.40 -1.74 21.20
C THR A 270 -15.26 -3.26 21.11
N LYS A 271 -16.38 -3.97 21.05
CA LYS A 271 -16.35 -5.41 20.82
C LYS A 271 -15.95 -5.69 19.37
N GLU A 272 -14.89 -6.45 19.17
CA GLU A 272 -14.32 -6.80 17.86
C GLU A 272 -15.36 -7.33 16.85
N SER A 273 -16.36 -8.10 17.30
CA SER A 273 -17.43 -8.61 16.43
C SER A 273 -18.23 -7.50 15.74
N CYS A 274 -18.24 -6.28 16.28
CA CYS A 274 -18.92 -5.14 15.67
C CYS A 274 -18.18 -4.58 14.45
N LEU A 275 -16.89 -4.89 14.29
CA LEU A 275 -16.10 -4.47 13.13
C LEU A 275 -16.52 -5.21 11.86
N ASN A 276 -17.01 -6.45 12.00
CA ASN A 276 -17.50 -7.28 10.90
C ASN A 276 -19.01 -7.10 10.62
N CYS A 277 -19.70 -6.33 11.48
CA CYS A 277 -21.13 -6.09 11.36
C CYS A 277 -21.41 -5.01 10.30
N ASN A 278 -22.20 -5.35 9.29
CA ASN A 278 -22.53 -4.49 8.16
C ASN A 278 -23.97 -3.93 8.22
N ASP A 279 -24.74 -4.21 9.28
CA ASP A 279 -26.12 -3.75 9.46
C ASP A 279 -26.19 -2.66 10.54
N PHE A 280 -26.56 -1.44 10.13
CA PHE A 280 -26.78 -0.31 11.03
C PHE A 280 -28.22 -0.19 11.52
N THR A 281 -29.20 -0.49 10.65
CA THR A 281 -30.61 -0.14 10.87
C THR A 281 -31.49 -1.31 11.27
N SER A 282 -30.91 -2.48 11.59
CA SER A 282 -31.64 -3.71 11.84
C SER A 282 -32.56 -4.04 10.66
N GLU A 283 -31.97 -4.36 9.51
CA GLU A 283 -32.64 -4.49 8.22
C GLU A 283 -33.72 -5.58 8.20
N GLN A 284 -33.60 -6.58 9.08
CA GLN A 284 -34.50 -7.72 9.18
C GLN A 284 -35.58 -7.60 10.28
N ALA A 285 -35.71 -6.44 10.94
CA ALA A 285 -36.73 -6.25 11.98
C ALA A 285 -38.12 -5.98 11.39
N ASP A 286 -39.18 -6.09 12.20
CA ASP A 286 -40.52 -5.63 11.82
C ASP A 286 -40.61 -4.10 11.85
N ILE A 287 -40.02 -3.50 12.90
CA ILE A 287 -39.86 -2.06 13.07
C ILE A 287 -38.41 -1.78 13.46
N SER A 288 -37.78 -0.78 12.84
CA SER A 288 -36.46 -0.29 13.27
C SER A 288 -36.54 1.11 13.84
N VAL A 289 -35.86 1.36 14.96
CA VAL A 289 -35.92 2.64 15.68
C VAL A 289 -34.53 3.13 16.07
N GLY A 290 -34.27 4.43 15.89
CA GLY A 290 -33.02 5.05 16.32
C GLY A 290 -33.12 6.55 16.55
N ASN A 291 -32.00 7.19 16.90
CA ASN A 291 -31.92 8.61 17.20
C ASN A 291 -31.28 9.45 16.09
N ILE A 292 -30.74 8.81 15.05
CA ILE A 292 -30.08 9.51 13.94
C ILE A 292 -31.13 10.18 13.05
N GLY A 293 -30.82 11.41 12.62
CA GLY A 293 -31.70 12.24 11.81
C GLY A 293 -32.66 13.11 12.62
N THR A 294 -32.78 12.89 13.94
CA THR A 294 -33.73 13.59 14.82
C THR A 294 -33.04 14.24 16.02
N ASP A 295 -33.77 15.11 16.73
CA ASP A 295 -33.30 15.69 17.99
C ASP A 295 -33.42 14.69 19.17
N SER A 296 -33.02 15.11 20.38
CA SER A 296 -33.04 14.23 21.57
C SER A 296 -34.43 13.90 22.11
N ARG A 297 -35.49 14.50 21.57
CA ARG A 297 -36.88 14.25 21.96
C ARG A 297 -37.63 13.40 20.95
N HIS A 298 -37.01 13.03 19.82
CA HIS A 298 -37.65 12.28 18.76
C HIS A 298 -36.80 11.08 18.35
N ASN A 299 -37.44 10.10 17.72
CA ASN A 299 -36.79 8.98 17.06
C ASN A 299 -37.12 8.96 15.57
N THR A 300 -36.19 8.40 14.79
CA THR A 300 -36.48 7.92 13.44
C THR A 300 -36.97 6.49 13.52
N VAL A 301 -38.09 6.19 12.86
CA VAL A 301 -38.70 4.86 12.78
C VAL A 301 -38.76 4.44 11.32
N LEU A 302 -38.34 3.21 11.02
CA LEU A 302 -38.52 2.55 9.73
C LEU A 302 -39.48 1.37 9.94
N VAL A 303 -40.67 1.44 9.35
CA VAL A 303 -41.66 0.36 9.38
C VAL A 303 -41.37 -0.57 8.21
N ARG A 304 -41.09 -1.86 8.47
CA ARG A 304 -40.59 -2.78 7.44
C ARG A 304 -41.62 -3.81 7.01
N THR A 305 -42.21 -4.51 7.97
CA THR A 305 -43.13 -5.63 7.69
C THR A 305 -44.59 -5.24 7.95
N SER A 306 -45.50 -6.15 7.64
CA SER A 306 -46.93 -5.96 7.99
C SER A 306 -47.17 -6.09 9.49
N ALA A 307 -46.41 -6.94 10.20
CA ALA A 307 -46.46 -7.01 11.66
C ALA A 307 -45.98 -5.69 12.28
N GLY A 308 -44.91 -5.11 11.73
CA GLY A 308 -44.39 -3.82 12.18
C GLY A 308 -45.37 -2.67 11.94
N ALA A 309 -46.05 -2.65 10.80
CA ALA A 309 -47.10 -1.65 10.55
C ALA A 309 -48.23 -1.76 11.58
N ARG A 310 -48.72 -2.98 11.86
CA ARG A 310 -49.75 -3.19 12.90
C ARG A 310 -49.31 -2.69 14.28
N ALA A 311 -48.08 -3.02 14.68
CA ALA A 311 -47.54 -2.61 15.97
C ALA A 311 -47.34 -1.08 16.07
N PHE A 312 -46.88 -0.45 15.00
CA PHE A 312 -46.71 1.01 14.94
C PHE A 312 -48.05 1.75 14.94
N ASP A 313 -48.97 1.36 14.05
CA ASP A 313 -50.28 1.99 13.90
C ASP A 313 -51.11 1.84 15.17
N ASN A 314 -51.00 0.72 15.89
CA ASN A 314 -51.65 0.54 17.19
C ASN A 314 -51.24 1.63 18.19
N ALA A 315 -49.94 1.89 18.32
CA ALA A 315 -49.42 2.90 19.24
C ALA A 315 -49.83 4.34 18.83
N VAL A 316 -49.92 4.61 17.52
CA VAL A 316 -50.41 5.90 16.99
C VAL A 316 -51.92 6.06 17.24
N HIS A 317 -52.74 5.03 16.97
CA HIS A 317 -54.18 5.07 17.18
C HIS A 317 -54.57 5.20 18.65
N MET A 318 -53.80 4.60 19.57
CA MET A 318 -53.97 4.80 21.01
C MET A 318 -53.58 6.21 21.48
N GLY A 319 -52.99 7.05 20.61
CA GLY A 319 -52.54 8.39 20.95
C GLY A 319 -51.31 8.43 21.86
N ILE A 320 -50.60 7.30 22.00
CA ILE A 320 -49.41 7.20 22.88
C ILE A 320 -48.15 7.67 22.13
N ILE A 321 -48.18 7.80 20.80
CA ILE A 321 -47.09 8.31 19.97
C ILE A 321 -47.59 9.42 19.04
N ASP A 322 -46.89 10.56 19.02
CA ASP A 322 -46.99 11.55 17.94
C ASP A 322 -46.06 11.12 16.80
N ALA A 323 -46.56 11.10 15.57
CA ALA A 323 -45.84 10.59 14.40
C ALA A 323 -45.99 11.54 13.20
N LYS A 324 -44.87 11.82 12.53
CA LYS A 324 -44.82 12.66 11.31
C LYS A 324 -43.98 11.98 10.24
N PRO A 325 -44.33 12.03 8.95
CA PRO A 325 -43.52 11.42 7.90
C PRO A 325 -42.08 11.95 7.88
N ALA A 326 -41.09 11.06 7.74
CA ALA A 326 -39.68 11.44 7.65
C ALA A 326 -39.30 11.81 6.21
N GLY A 327 -38.86 13.06 6.01
CA GLY A 327 -38.37 13.53 4.72
C GLY A 327 -36.94 13.06 4.41
N LYS A 328 -36.50 13.30 3.17
CA LYS A 328 -35.15 12.92 2.70
C LYS A 328 -34.00 13.49 3.55
N GLU A 329 -34.14 14.71 4.06
CA GLU A 329 -33.10 15.35 4.88
C GLU A 329 -32.88 14.63 6.22
N ILE A 330 -33.95 14.05 6.79
CA ILE A 330 -33.89 13.28 8.03
C ILE A 330 -33.26 11.91 7.79
N LEU A 331 -33.58 11.30 6.66
CA LEU A 331 -33.03 9.99 6.27
C LEU A 331 -31.60 10.05 5.77
N LYS A 332 -31.13 11.19 5.24
CA LYS A 332 -29.77 11.35 4.74
C LYS A 332 -28.68 10.93 5.74
N PRO A 333 -28.62 11.43 6.98
CA PRO A 333 -27.60 10.99 7.94
C PRO A 333 -27.75 9.51 8.34
N VAL A 334 -28.96 8.95 8.29
CA VAL A 334 -29.19 7.52 8.51
C VAL A 334 -28.57 6.71 7.37
N LEU A 335 -28.79 7.13 6.13
CA LEU A 335 -28.21 6.51 4.93
C LEU A 335 -26.68 6.59 4.93
N ASP A 336 -26.12 7.74 5.31
CA ASP A 336 -24.67 7.97 5.34
C ASP A 336 -23.99 7.05 6.36
N LEU A 337 -24.48 7.00 7.61
CA LEU A 337 -23.95 6.10 8.65
C LEU A 337 -24.16 4.62 8.33
N ALA A 338 -25.30 4.27 7.73
CA ALA A 338 -25.55 2.90 7.33
C ALA A 338 -24.60 2.46 6.21
N TRP A 339 -24.30 3.34 5.25
CA TRP A 339 -23.25 3.11 4.26
C TRP A 339 -21.88 2.94 4.88
N GLU A 340 -21.46 3.83 5.79
CA GLU A 340 -20.17 3.73 6.48
C GLU A 340 -20.01 2.39 7.20
N LYS A 341 -21.04 1.96 7.94
CA LYS A 341 -21.01 0.67 8.63
C LYS A 341 -20.99 -0.51 7.66
N LYS A 342 -21.78 -0.45 6.58
CA LYS A 342 -21.87 -1.54 5.59
C LYS A 342 -20.55 -1.74 4.86
N MET A 343 -19.87 -0.65 4.49
CA MET A 343 -18.51 -0.71 3.91
C MET A 343 -17.49 -1.23 4.91
N ARG A 344 -17.48 -0.72 6.15
CA ARG A 344 -16.57 -1.21 7.21
C ARG A 344 -16.67 -2.71 7.44
N GLY A 345 -17.90 -3.24 7.48
CA GLY A 345 -18.16 -4.67 7.67
C GLY A 345 -17.90 -5.54 6.43
N ILE A 346 -17.74 -4.94 5.25
CA ILE A 346 -17.29 -5.62 4.01
C ILE A 346 -15.76 -5.63 3.96
N ASP A 347 -15.12 -4.46 4.16
CA ASP A 347 -13.65 -4.32 4.18
C ASP A 347 -13.01 -5.28 5.20
N MET A 348 -13.59 -5.44 6.40
CA MET A 348 -13.04 -6.33 7.44
C MET A 348 -13.22 -7.84 7.16
N ARG A 349 -14.14 -8.26 6.28
CA ARG A 349 -14.26 -9.68 5.88
C ARG A 349 -13.15 -10.11 4.93
N GLU A 350 -12.61 -9.16 4.17
CA GLU A 350 -11.44 -9.36 3.30
C GLU A 350 -10.13 -9.11 4.07
N VAL A 351 -10.09 -8.16 5.01
CA VAL A 351 -8.91 -7.81 5.81
C VAL A 351 -8.81 -8.66 7.09
N VAL A 352 -8.85 -9.99 6.97
CA VAL A 352 -8.16 -10.84 7.95
C VAL A 352 -6.81 -11.23 7.35
N SER A 353 -5.93 -10.23 7.15
CA SER A 353 -4.51 -10.51 7.32
C SER A 353 -4.37 -11.06 8.73
N LYS A 354 -4.13 -12.35 8.87
CA LYS A 354 -3.70 -12.90 10.15
C LYS A 354 -2.49 -12.06 10.59
N PRO A 355 -2.42 -11.58 11.83
CA PRO A 355 -1.24 -10.86 12.31
C PRO A 355 0.03 -11.60 11.90
N GLY A 356 1.00 -10.87 11.33
CA GLY A 356 2.24 -11.46 10.84
C GLY A 356 2.18 -12.24 9.52
N ARG A 357 1.13 -12.08 8.71
CA ARG A 357 1.07 -12.67 7.35
C ARG A 357 0.70 -11.64 6.31
N PHE A 358 1.22 -11.83 5.10
CA PHE A 358 0.81 -11.02 3.97
C PHE A 358 -0.57 -11.46 3.45
N ILE A 359 -1.32 -10.51 2.91
CA ILE A 359 -2.50 -10.81 2.10
C ILE A 359 -1.99 -11.42 0.79
N ARG A 360 -2.56 -12.58 0.44
CA ARG A 360 -2.14 -13.36 -0.73
C ARG A 360 -3.17 -13.20 -1.82
N HIS A 361 -2.72 -12.76 -2.99
CA HIS A 361 -3.56 -12.60 -4.16
C HIS A 361 -3.21 -13.66 -5.18
N PRO A 362 -4.16 -14.49 -5.63
CA PRO A 362 -3.97 -15.28 -6.84
C PRO A 362 -3.64 -14.33 -8.00
N PRO A 363 -2.68 -14.65 -8.89
CA PRO A 363 -2.33 -13.76 -10.01
C PRO A 363 -3.53 -13.26 -10.83
N ARG A 364 -4.54 -14.11 -11.00
CA ARG A 364 -5.81 -13.79 -11.70
C ARG A 364 -6.61 -12.66 -11.06
N SER A 365 -6.55 -12.46 -9.74
CA SER A 365 -7.32 -11.39 -9.08
C SER A 365 -6.79 -9.99 -9.41
N TRP A 366 -5.54 -9.89 -9.87
CA TRP A 366 -4.92 -8.65 -10.32
C TRP A 366 -4.85 -8.54 -11.85
N ASN A 367 -5.37 -9.53 -12.58
CA ASN A 367 -5.51 -9.47 -14.02
C ASN A 367 -6.86 -8.82 -14.39
N ILE A 368 -6.92 -7.49 -14.29
CA ILE A 368 -8.15 -6.72 -14.50
C ILE A 368 -8.01 -5.77 -15.70
N ASP A 369 -8.93 -5.84 -16.65
CA ASP A 369 -9.04 -4.92 -17.81
C ASP A 369 -9.53 -3.50 -17.43
N GLU A 370 -9.22 -3.05 -16.20
CA GLU A 370 -9.59 -1.71 -15.73
C GLU A 370 -8.56 -0.64 -16.13
N PHE A 371 -7.41 -1.05 -16.64
CA PHE A 371 -6.37 -0.14 -17.09
C PHE A 371 -6.52 0.12 -18.59
N GLU A 372 -6.38 1.39 -19.01
CA GLU A 372 -6.51 1.80 -20.42
C GLU A 372 -5.40 1.23 -21.33
N TYR A 373 -4.45 0.48 -20.78
CA TYR A 373 -3.31 -0.13 -21.45
C TYR A 373 -3.40 -1.64 -21.28
N SER A 374 -3.24 -2.44 -22.33
CA SER A 374 -3.09 -3.90 -22.21
C SER A 374 -1.66 -4.29 -22.62
N PRO A 375 -0.90 -4.98 -21.75
CA PRO A 375 0.43 -5.47 -22.13
C PRO A 375 0.33 -6.56 -23.21
N VAL A 376 1.34 -6.64 -24.07
CA VAL A 376 1.54 -7.80 -24.97
C VAL A 376 2.73 -8.59 -24.45
N ILE A 377 2.56 -9.90 -24.29
CA ILE A 377 3.65 -10.83 -23.93
C ILE A 377 3.73 -11.98 -24.93
N HIS A 378 4.88 -12.63 -24.98
CA HIS A 378 5.23 -13.70 -25.92
C HIS A 378 5.70 -14.98 -25.22
N PRO A 379 4.83 -15.69 -24.47
CA PRO A 379 5.20 -16.89 -23.73
C PRO A 379 5.79 -18.02 -24.57
N GLU A 380 5.45 -18.07 -25.86
CA GLU A 380 6.02 -19.04 -26.81
C GLU A 380 7.54 -18.92 -26.99
N ARG A 381 8.12 -17.77 -26.58
CA ARG A 381 9.56 -17.49 -26.64
C ARG A 381 10.29 -17.88 -25.36
N TYR A 382 9.58 -18.18 -24.28
CA TYR A 382 10.15 -18.49 -22.98
C TYR A 382 10.61 -19.95 -22.91
N LYS A 383 11.66 -20.22 -23.67
CA LYS A 383 12.22 -21.56 -23.83
C LYS A 383 13.68 -21.55 -23.44
N ARG A 384 14.15 -22.68 -22.93
CA ARG A 384 15.56 -22.88 -22.62
C ARG A 384 16.36 -23.02 -23.91
N VAL A 385 17.56 -22.45 -23.91
CA VAL A 385 18.55 -22.56 -24.97
C VAL A 385 19.77 -23.27 -24.40
N HIS A 386 20.48 -24.00 -25.26
CA HIS A 386 21.72 -24.64 -24.88
C HIS A 386 22.79 -23.60 -24.52
N HIS A 387 23.59 -23.91 -23.50
CA HIS A 387 24.76 -23.14 -23.10
C HIS A 387 25.90 -24.10 -22.74
N GLU A 388 27.13 -23.62 -22.81
CA GLU A 388 28.29 -24.30 -22.25
C GLU A 388 28.51 -23.86 -20.79
N THR A 389 28.89 -24.78 -19.92
CA THR A 389 29.22 -24.46 -18.52
C THR A 389 30.71 -24.61 -18.28
N GLY A 390 31.31 -23.68 -17.55
CA GLY A 390 32.65 -23.88 -17.00
C GLY A 390 33.01 -22.93 -15.88
N SER A 391 34.18 -23.14 -15.28
CA SER A 391 34.65 -22.36 -14.14
C SER A 391 35.59 -21.24 -14.61
N ILE A 392 35.30 -20.00 -14.21
CA ILE A 392 36.23 -18.87 -14.34
C ILE A 392 37.25 -18.90 -13.21
N ASN A 393 36.80 -19.32 -12.01
CA ASN A 393 37.63 -19.45 -10.83
C ASN A 393 37.02 -20.52 -9.92
N SER A 394 37.87 -21.27 -9.21
CA SER A 394 37.43 -22.25 -8.22
C SER A 394 38.17 -22.01 -6.91
N VAL A 395 37.41 -21.60 -5.90
CA VAL A 395 37.92 -21.25 -4.58
C VAL A 395 37.12 -22.03 -3.55
N GLU A 396 37.80 -22.91 -2.82
CA GLU A 396 37.18 -23.64 -1.70
C GLU A 396 36.69 -22.64 -0.65
N ASP A 397 35.44 -22.80 -0.20
CA ASP A 397 34.74 -21.92 0.73
C ASP A 397 34.53 -20.46 0.25
N GLY A 398 34.86 -20.15 -1.01
CA GLY A 398 34.58 -18.86 -1.64
C GLY A 398 33.08 -18.66 -1.90
N PRO A 399 32.58 -17.40 -1.96
CA PRO A 399 31.18 -17.17 -2.33
C PRO A 399 30.92 -17.65 -3.76
N LYS A 400 29.93 -18.54 -3.91
CA LYS A 400 29.46 -19.04 -5.20
C LYS A 400 28.77 -17.93 -5.98
N ILE A 401 29.29 -17.63 -7.17
CA ILE A 401 28.73 -16.65 -8.12
C ILE A 401 28.50 -17.34 -9.46
N ILE A 402 27.26 -17.28 -9.94
CA ILE A 402 26.89 -17.81 -11.26
C ILE A 402 26.73 -16.64 -12.21
N ILE A 403 27.37 -16.73 -13.37
CA ILE A 403 27.38 -15.71 -14.41
C ILE A 403 26.86 -16.36 -15.70
N ALA A 404 25.94 -15.73 -16.38
CA ALA A 404 25.57 -16.08 -17.75
C ALA A 404 25.90 -14.93 -18.69
N ALA A 405 26.46 -15.24 -19.85
CA ALA A 405 26.77 -14.27 -20.90
C ALA A 405 25.99 -14.61 -22.17
N THR A 406 25.34 -13.63 -22.79
CA THR A 406 24.51 -13.83 -23.99
C THR A 406 25.06 -13.07 -25.20
N PRO A 407 24.88 -13.59 -26.42
CA PRO A 407 25.37 -12.93 -27.62
C PRO A 407 24.51 -11.70 -27.96
N ASN A 408 25.01 -10.87 -28.88
CA ASN A 408 24.17 -9.86 -29.54
C ASN A 408 23.04 -10.58 -30.29
N GLY A 409 21.85 -9.99 -30.31
CA GLY A 409 20.68 -10.61 -30.93
C GLY A 409 19.58 -9.62 -31.28
N THR A 410 18.58 -10.12 -31.99
CA THR A 410 17.32 -9.43 -32.26
C THR A 410 16.51 -9.22 -30.99
N LYS A 411 15.48 -8.39 -31.10
CA LYS A 411 14.53 -8.12 -30.01
C LYS A 411 13.90 -9.41 -29.48
N GLU A 412 13.51 -10.31 -30.38
CA GLU A 412 12.85 -11.57 -30.05
C GLU A 412 13.81 -12.60 -29.44
N GLU A 413 15.04 -12.71 -29.96
CA GLU A 413 16.07 -13.63 -29.44
C GLU A 413 16.44 -13.29 -28.00
N MET A 414 16.53 -11.99 -27.66
CA MET A 414 16.85 -11.56 -26.30
C MET A 414 15.79 -11.98 -25.28
N THR A 415 14.51 -11.99 -25.64
CA THR A 415 13.45 -12.49 -24.75
C THR A 415 13.67 -13.96 -24.37
N THR A 416 14.06 -14.79 -25.35
CA THR A 416 14.41 -16.19 -25.11
C THR A 416 15.63 -16.32 -24.21
N TYR A 417 16.69 -15.53 -24.48
CA TYR A 417 17.89 -15.54 -23.63
C TYR A 417 17.59 -15.10 -22.19
N ASN A 418 16.78 -14.05 -21.98
CA ASN A 418 16.43 -13.56 -20.66
C ASN A 418 15.70 -14.62 -19.81
N TYR A 419 14.78 -15.37 -20.42
CA TYR A 419 14.16 -16.52 -19.74
C TYR A 419 15.19 -17.61 -19.43
N SER A 420 15.98 -18.03 -20.42
CA SER A 420 16.91 -19.14 -20.28
C SER A 420 18.01 -18.87 -19.26
N THR A 421 18.65 -17.69 -19.32
CA THR A 421 19.71 -17.32 -18.37
C THR A 421 19.15 -17.20 -16.96
N ALA A 422 17.98 -16.59 -16.78
CA ALA A 422 17.37 -16.46 -15.46
C ALA A 422 17.05 -17.83 -14.86
N TYR A 423 16.46 -18.74 -15.65
CA TYR A 423 16.21 -20.11 -15.22
C TYR A 423 17.50 -20.84 -14.84
N ASP A 424 18.49 -20.88 -15.74
CA ASP A 424 19.69 -21.70 -15.55
C ASP A 424 20.61 -21.15 -14.46
N VAL A 425 20.75 -19.82 -14.35
CA VAL A 425 21.48 -19.17 -13.26
C VAL A 425 20.82 -19.44 -11.91
N THR A 426 19.50 -19.27 -11.81
CA THR A 426 18.77 -19.55 -10.56
C THR A 426 18.87 -21.03 -10.19
N ARG A 427 18.74 -21.94 -11.15
CA ARG A 427 18.86 -23.37 -10.92
C ARG A 427 20.26 -23.75 -10.42
N GLU A 428 21.31 -23.30 -11.10
CA GLU A 428 22.69 -23.62 -10.75
C GLU A 428 23.09 -23.04 -9.38
N LEU A 429 22.55 -21.86 -9.02
CA LEU A 429 22.77 -21.27 -7.70
C LEU A 429 22.07 -22.07 -6.58
N LEU A 430 20.85 -22.56 -6.83
CA LEU A 430 19.96 -23.11 -5.80
C LEU A 430 19.85 -24.63 -5.79
N GLN A 431 20.44 -25.36 -6.74
CA GLN A 431 20.30 -26.81 -6.83
C GLN A 431 20.76 -27.57 -5.58
N ASP A 432 21.74 -27.02 -4.86
CA ASP A 432 22.25 -27.59 -3.60
C ASP A 432 21.59 -26.98 -2.35
N PHE A 433 20.68 -26.02 -2.53
CA PHE A 433 20.01 -25.29 -1.44
C PHE A 433 18.82 -26.06 -0.87
N LYS A 434 19.11 -27.00 0.04
CA LYS A 434 18.13 -27.95 0.62
C LYS A 434 16.86 -27.33 1.23
N LYS A 435 16.91 -26.09 1.73
CA LYS A 435 15.74 -25.42 2.34
C LYS A 435 14.66 -25.08 1.30
N LEU A 436 14.97 -25.13 0.00
CA LEU A 436 14.05 -24.81 -1.08
C LEU A 436 12.96 -25.88 -1.27
N ASP A 437 13.33 -27.16 -1.17
CA ASP A 437 12.40 -28.27 -1.34
C ASP A 437 11.33 -28.27 -0.22
N GLY A 438 10.06 -28.15 -0.60
CA GLY A 438 8.94 -27.95 0.32
C GLY A 438 8.89 -26.55 0.97
N GLY A 439 9.86 -25.68 0.67
CA GLY A 439 10.04 -24.36 1.25
C GLY A 439 9.13 -23.29 0.65
N LYS A 440 8.95 -22.20 1.39
CA LYS A 440 8.28 -20.99 0.92
C LYS A 440 9.32 -19.96 0.49
N VAL A 441 9.14 -19.34 -0.67
CA VAL A 441 10.07 -18.34 -1.23
C VAL A 441 9.37 -17.01 -1.36
N PHE A 442 10.09 -15.94 -1.09
CA PHE A 442 9.68 -14.57 -1.39
C PHE A 442 10.57 -14.00 -2.49
N ILE A 443 10.01 -13.67 -3.64
CA ILE A 443 10.71 -13.02 -4.74
C ILE A 443 10.37 -11.53 -4.73
N LYS A 444 11.41 -10.69 -4.69
CA LYS A 444 11.29 -9.24 -4.83
C LYS A 444 11.78 -8.80 -6.21
N PRO A 445 10.89 -8.67 -7.23
CA PRO A 445 11.27 -8.00 -8.47
C PRO A 445 11.53 -6.51 -8.24
N ASN A 446 12.22 -5.88 -9.19
CA ASN A 446 12.46 -4.44 -9.20
C ASN A 446 11.74 -3.77 -10.38
N ASN A 447 10.43 -3.52 -10.23
CA ASN A 447 9.61 -2.96 -11.31
C ASN A 447 9.76 -1.44 -11.43
N THR A 448 10.56 -0.92 -12.36
CA THR A 448 10.73 0.55 -12.52
C THR A 448 10.48 1.03 -13.95
N GLY A 449 9.20 1.14 -14.32
CA GLY A 449 8.73 1.68 -15.59
C GLY A 449 7.26 1.31 -15.81
N PHE A 450 6.46 2.25 -16.29
CA PHE A 450 5.00 2.09 -16.48
C PHE A 450 4.62 2.61 -17.85
N VAL A 451 4.67 1.75 -18.87
CA VAL A 451 4.37 2.15 -20.25
C VAL A 451 2.92 2.60 -20.39
N GLY A 452 2.01 1.99 -19.63
CA GLY A 452 0.60 2.37 -19.63
C GLY A 452 0.33 3.79 -19.16
N ILE A 453 1.18 4.35 -18.28
CA ILE A 453 1.06 5.75 -17.83
C ILE A 453 1.35 6.74 -18.96
N PHE A 454 2.21 6.38 -19.92
CA PHE A 454 2.71 7.32 -20.93
C PHE A 454 1.97 7.23 -22.27
N LYS A 455 1.40 6.07 -22.62
CA LYS A 455 0.85 5.79 -23.97
C LYS A 455 -0.37 6.64 -24.36
N HIS A 456 -1.16 7.10 -23.38
CA HIS A 456 -2.37 7.91 -23.64
C HIS A 456 -2.14 9.41 -23.55
N ASN A 457 -0.89 9.84 -23.38
CA ASN A 457 -0.57 11.25 -23.37
C ASN A 457 -0.18 11.70 -24.79
N PRO A 458 -0.98 12.58 -25.43
CA PRO A 458 -0.75 13.02 -26.81
C PRO A 458 0.57 13.79 -27.00
N ASP A 459 1.12 14.38 -25.92
CA ASP A 459 2.43 15.03 -25.97
C ASP A 459 3.58 14.00 -26.02
N LEU A 460 3.30 12.76 -25.63
CA LEU A 460 4.27 11.66 -25.54
C LEU A 460 4.23 10.74 -26.72
N GLU A 461 3.06 10.55 -27.32
CA GLU A 461 2.83 9.63 -28.43
C GLU A 461 3.88 9.76 -29.54
N PRO A 462 4.24 10.98 -30.05
CA PRO A 462 5.29 11.11 -31.06
C PRO A 462 6.69 10.72 -30.57
N ILE A 463 6.97 10.92 -29.28
CA ILE A 463 8.25 10.55 -28.65
C ILE A 463 8.31 9.02 -28.51
N LEU A 464 7.23 8.40 -28.03
CA LEU A 464 7.15 6.94 -27.86
C LEU A 464 7.25 6.23 -29.21
N GLU A 465 6.54 6.71 -30.23
CA GLU A 465 6.59 6.18 -31.61
C GLU A 465 7.98 6.32 -32.24
N LYS A 466 8.58 7.52 -32.17
CA LYS A 466 9.94 7.78 -32.69
C LYS A 466 10.97 6.82 -32.09
N ASN A 467 10.77 6.45 -30.83
CA ASN A 467 11.68 5.61 -30.06
C ASN A 467 11.26 4.12 -30.01
N GLY A 468 10.25 3.71 -30.78
CA GLY A 468 9.83 2.31 -30.86
C GLY A 468 9.35 1.71 -29.53
N ILE A 469 8.83 2.52 -28.61
CA ILE A 469 8.26 2.05 -27.34
C ILE A 469 6.88 1.45 -27.62
N THR A 470 6.74 0.15 -27.38
CA THR A 470 5.53 -0.65 -27.67
C THR A 470 4.78 -1.06 -26.41
N ASP A 471 3.56 -1.59 -26.56
CA ASP A 471 2.81 -2.32 -25.51
C ASP A 471 3.41 -3.69 -25.16
N ASP A 472 4.35 -4.17 -25.97
CA ASP A 472 5.05 -5.42 -25.71
C ASP A 472 6.00 -5.32 -24.49
N ALA A 473 5.61 -5.96 -23.40
CA ALA A 473 6.29 -5.95 -22.12
C ALA A 473 7.59 -6.78 -22.11
N ASP A 474 7.69 -7.84 -22.93
CA ASP A 474 8.95 -8.58 -23.11
C ASP A 474 10.04 -7.73 -23.75
N HIS A 475 9.56 -6.78 -24.53
CA HIS A 475 10.34 -5.88 -25.32
C HIS A 475 10.56 -4.53 -24.65
N GLN A 476 9.93 -4.30 -23.50
CA GLN A 476 10.16 -3.12 -22.71
C GLN A 476 11.61 -3.03 -22.23
N PRO A 477 12.05 -1.83 -21.84
CA PRO A 477 13.41 -1.55 -21.44
C PRO A 477 13.74 -2.07 -20.04
N LEU A 478 13.88 -3.40 -20.04
CA LEU A 478 14.42 -4.33 -19.06
C LEU A 478 14.00 -4.23 -17.58
N ALA A 479 13.35 -3.18 -17.09
CA ALA A 479 12.98 -3.10 -15.68
C ALA A 479 11.70 -3.89 -15.32
N THR A 480 11.16 -4.67 -16.26
CA THR A 480 9.79 -5.20 -16.19
C THR A 480 9.61 -6.53 -16.92
N GLN A 481 10.69 -7.23 -17.30
CA GLN A 481 10.59 -8.39 -18.20
C GLN A 481 9.88 -9.59 -17.57
N PRO A 482 8.72 -10.00 -18.10
CA PRO A 482 8.02 -11.19 -17.64
C PRO A 482 8.87 -12.45 -17.83
N SER A 483 9.59 -12.55 -18.96
CA SER A 483 10.48 -13.67 -19.28
C SER A 483 11.51 -13.99 -18.18
N THR A 484 12.18 -12.97 -17.64
CA THR A 484 13.21 -13.12 -16.60
C THR A 484 12.59 -13.61 -15.30
N LEU A 485 11.50 -12.97 -14.87
CA LEU A 485 10.82 -13.35 -13.63
C LEU A 485 10.24 -14.76 -13.73
N GLN A 486 9.70 -15.13 -14.89
CA GLN A 486 9.22 -16.48 -15.12
C GLN A 486 10.32 -17.52 -15.06
N GLY A 487 11.49 -17.26 -15.67
CA GLY A 487 12.64 -18.16 -15.59
C GLY A 487 13.06 -18.45 -14.14
N ILE A 488 13.09 -17.41 -13.29
CA ILE A 488 13.38 -17.55 -11.84
C ILE A 488 12.35 -18.43 -11.15
N VAL A 489 11.05 -18.16 -11.37
CA VAL A 489 9.95 -18.88 -10.74
C VAL A 489 9.94 -20.35 -11.18
N ASP A 490 10.05 -20.62 -12.48
CA ASP A 490 10.05 -21.97 -13.03
C ASP A 490 11.23 -22.79 -12.50
N ALA A 491 12.43 -22.20 -12.40
CA ALA A 491 13.59 -22.86 -11.79
C ALA A 491 13.35 -23.23 -10.31
N MET A 492 12.74 -22.34 -9.53
CA MET A 492 12.46 -22.61 -8.12
C MET A 492 11.38 -23.69 -7.93
N LEU A 493 10.33 -23.68 -8.75
CA LEU A 493 9.29 -24.72 -8.73
C LEU A 493 9.87 -26.09 -9.13
N ASP A 494 10.73 -26.14 -10.14
CA ASP A 494 11.41 -27.38 -10.56
C ASP A 494 12.36 -27.93 -9.48
N LEU A 495 12.93 -27.04 -8.65
CA LEU A 495 13.74 -27.41 -7.48
C LEU A 495 12.91 -27.75 -6.22
N GLY A 496 11.57 -27.74 -6.31
CA GLY A 496 10.69 -28.20 -5.24
C GLY A 496 10.12 -27.10 -4.34
N ALA A 497 10.25 -25.82 -4.69
CA ALA A 497 9.58 -24.73 -3.94
C ALA A 497 8.07 -24.98 -3.88
N LYS A 498 7.52 -24.98 -2.66
CA LYS A 498 6.10 -25.30 -2.44
C LYS A 498 5.19 -24.10 -2.72
N GLU A 499 5.65 -22.92 -2.32
CA GLU A 499 4.87 -21.68 -2.39
C GLU A 499 5.83 -20.52 -2.67
N ILE A 500 5.51 -19.70 -3.67
CA ILE A 500 6.30 -18.56 -4.10
C ILE A 500 5.43 -17.31 -4.00
N HIS A 501 5.88 -16.35 -3.21
CA HIS A 501 5.29 -15.02 -3.13
C HIS A 501 6.09 -14.08 -4.01
N VAL A 502 5.48 -13.48 -5.03
CA VAL A 502 6.06 -12.39 -5.80
C VAL A 502 5.51 -11.09 -5.24
N GLY A 503 6.36 -10.34 -4.53
CA GLY A 503 5.91 -9.16 -3.80
C GLY A 503 6.53 -7.86 -4.31
N GLU A 504 5.75 -6.80 -4.30
CA GLU A 504 6.20 -5.44 -4.62
C GLU A 504 5.38 -4.43 -3.82
N ASN A 505 5.73 -3.16 -3.90
CA ASN A 505 4.89 -2.11 -3.35
C ASN A 505 4.99 -0.84 -4.18
N MET A 506 3.83 -0.26 -4.43
CA MET A 506 3.74 1.03 -5.11
C MET A 506 3.22 2.09 -4.14
N LEU A 507 3.69 3.32 -4.34
CA LEU A 507 3.49 4.42 -3.39
C LEU A 507 2.09 5.05 -3.47
N TRP A 508 1.27 4.58 -4.41
CA TRP A 508 -0.10 5.04 -4.61
C TRP A 508 -1.08 3.87 -4.46
N GLU A 509 -2.27 4.20 -3.97
CA GLU A 509 -3.39 3.26 -3.80
C GLU A 509 -3.71 2.56 -5.13
N GLY A 510 -3.81 1.23 -5.10
CA GLY A 510 -4.00 0.40 -6.29
C GLY A 510 -2.79 0.30 -7.23
N GLY A 511 -1.63 0.84 -6.82
CA GLY A 511 -0.46 0.88 -7.68
C GLY A 511 0.23 -0.46 -7.89
N THR A 512 0.29 -1.32 -6.87
CA THR A 512 0.96 -2.63 -6.97
C THR A 512 0.25 -3.58 -7.95
N PRO A 513 -1.09 -3.74 -7.88
CA PRO A 513 -1.82 -4.48 -8.90
C PRO A 513 -1.60 -3.92 -10.31
N ARG A 514 -1.68 -2.59 -10.47
CA ARG A 514 -1.41 -1.92 -11.75
C ARG A 514 -0.01 -2.21 -12.27
N ALA A 515 1.00 -2.16 -11.41
CA ALA A 515 2.37 -2.44 -11.79
C ALA A 515 2.51 -3.87 -12.31
N PHE A 516 1.94 -4.86 -11.61
CA PHE A 516 2.02 -6.27 -12.01
C PHE A 516 1.27 -6.55 -13.30
N TYR A 517 0.18 -5.85 -13.53
CA TYR A 517 -0.55 -5.89 -14.78
C TYR A 517 0.27 -5.26 -15.92
N GLU A 518 0.73 -4.02 -15.79
CA GLU A 518 1.47 -3.33 -16.85
C GLU A 518 2.81 -3.99 -17.22
N THR A 519 3.44 -4.72 -16.29
CA THR A 519 4.65 -5.52 -16.56
C THR A 519 4.36 -6.87 -17.20
N GLY A 520 3.10 -7.23 -17.44
CA GLY A 520 2.70 -8.54 -17.99
C GLY A 520 2.86 -9.71 -17.00
N TYR A 521 3.12 -9.44 -15.71
CA TYR A 521 3.29 -10.50 -14.70
C TYR A 521 1.98 -11.22 -14.45
N CYS A 522 0.86 -10.48 -14.43
CA CYS A 522 -0.47 -11.08 -14.34
C CYS A 522 -0.69 -12.10 -15.46
N ASP A 523 -0.43 -11.74 -16.71
CA ASP A 523 -0.66 -12.65 -17.86
C ASP A 523 0.22 -13.90 -17.82
N VAL A 524 1.47 -13.77 -17.40
CA VAL A 524 2.36 -14.92 -17.21
C VAL A 524 1.85 -15.85 -16.11
N PHE A 525 1.57 -15.32 -14.93
CA PHE A 525 1.30 -16.13 -13.74
C PHE A 525 -0.17 -16.53 -13.58
N CYS A 526 -1.07 -16.07 -14.47
CA CYS A 526 -2.43 -16.59 -14.59
C CYS A 526 -2.51 -18.00 -15.18
N ASN A 527 -1.41 -18.53 -15.73
CA ASN A 527 -1.37 -19.89 -16.26
C ASN A 527 -1.62 -20.94 -15.15
N GLU A 528 -2.41 -21.98 -15.47
CA GLU A 528 -2.80 -23.04 -14.52
C GLU A 528 -1.62 -23.73 -13.83
N LYS A 529 -0.44 -23.77 -14.46
CA LYS A 529 0.76 -24.40 -13.86
C LYS A 529 1.20 -23.75 -12.54
N TYR A 530 0.79 -22.50 -12.30
CA TYR A 530 1.09 -21.70 -11.11
C TYR A 530 -0.01 -21.68 -10.05
N ASP A 531 -1.21 -22.21 -10.36
CA ASP A 531 -2.35 -22.16 -9.47
C ASP A 531 -2.05 -22.83 -8.12
N GLY A 532 -2.33 -22.12 -7.03
CA GLY A 532 -2.06 -22.56 -5.66
C GLY A 532 -0.57 -22.60 -5.27
N LYS A 533 0.35 -22.21 -6.15
CA LYS A 533 1.80 -22.18 -5.90
C LYS A 533 2.38 -20.77 -5.91
N VAL A 534 1.91 -19.90 -6.80
CA VAL A 534 2.40 -18.52 -6.93
C VAL A 534 1.33 -17.54 -6.44
N PHE A 535 1.74 -16.59 -5.61
CA PHE A 535 0.87 -15.55 -5.07
C PHE A 535 1.51 -14.18 -5.21
N PHE A 536 0.69 -13.18 -5.52
CA PHE A 536 1.11 -11.78 -5.51
C PHE A 536 0.86 -11.14 -4.15
N ILE A 537 1.80 -10.28 -3.75
CA ILE A 537 1.81 -9.62 -2.44
C ILE A 537 2.07 -8.12 -2.61
N ASP A 538 1.27 -7.29 -1.93
CA ASP A 538 1.65 -5.92 -1.64
C ASP A 538 2.17 -5.83 -0.19
N PHE A 539 3.42 -5.38 -0.02
CA PHE A 539 4.08 -5.31 1.30
C PHE A 539 3.30 -4.48 2.32
N TYR A 540 2.52 -3.52 1.83
CA TYR A 540 1.85 -2.52 2.65
C TYR A 540 0.39 -2.33 2.27
N GLU A 541 -0.22 -3.38 1.73
CA GLU A 541 -1.63 -3.36 1.39
C GLU A 541 -2.48 -2.84 2.54
N ASN A 542 -3.38 -1.91 2.24
CA ASN A 542 -4.30 -1.29 3.20
C ASN A 542 -3.64 -0.57 4.39
N ASP A 543 -2.34 -0.22 4.30
CA ASP A 543 -1.56 0.43 5.37
C ASP A 543 -1.72 -0.29 6.73
N PRO A 544 -0.98 -1.40 6.96
CA PRO A 544 -1.13 -2.21 8.16
C PRO A 544 -1.06 -1.40 9.47
N PRO A 545 -1.77 -1.82 10.52
CA PRO A 545 -1.78 -1.09 11.80
C PRO A 545 -0.37 -1.02 12.40
N PRO A 546 -0.06 -0.05 13.28
CA PRO A 546 1.29 0.14 13.81
C PRO A 546 1.95 -1.08 14.46
N GLY A 547 1.16 -2.04 14.96
CA GLY A 547 1.65 -3.30 15.53
C GLY A 547 2.20 -4.30 14.50
N GLU A 548 1.95 -4.09 13.20
CA GLU A 548 2.41 -4.97 12.10
C GLU A 548 3.74 -4.50 11.50
N PHE A 549 4.50 -3.65 12.21
CA PHE A 549 5.84 -3.24 11.81
C PHE A 549 6.91 -3.63 12.83
N LYS A 550 7.98 -4.28 12.36
CA LYS A 550 9.16 -4.59 13.17
C LYS A 550 10.10 -3.39 13.15
N LYS A 551 10.46 -2.88 14.32
CA LYS A 551 11.40 -1.77 14.45
C LYS A 551 12.84 -2.27 14.41
N LEU A 552 13.60 -1.88 13.39
CA LEU A 552 15.01 -2.25 13.24
C LEU A 552 15.93 -1.03 13.34
N ALA A 553 17.12 -1.23 13.90
CA ALA A 553 18.18 -0.24 13.90
C ALA A 553 18.97 -0.34 12.58
N ILE A 554 19.38 0.80 12.04
CA ILE A 554 20.23 0.82 10.85
C ILE A 554 21.66 0.54 11.30
N LYS A 555 22.33 -0.42 10.62
CA LYS A 555 23.73 -0.75 10.91
C LYS A 555 24.61 0.43 10.49
N GLU A 556 25.42 0.93 11.42
CA GLU A 556 26.34 2.05 11.17
C GLU A 556 27.71 1.48 10.77
N GLY A 557 28.36 2.09 9.78
CA GLY A 557 29.67 1.68 9.27
C GLY A 557 30.58 2.88 9.02
N ASP A 558 31.67 2.65 8.29
CA ASP A 558 32.55 3.74 7.88
C ASP A 558 31.76 4.74 7.02
N HIS A 559 32.15 6.02 7.05
CA HIS A 559 31.51 7.10 6.29
C HIS A 559 30.07 7.48 6.71
N ASP A 560 29.50 6.86 7.74
CA ASP A 560 28.16 7.23 8.22
C ASP A 560 28.18 8.61 8.92
N ILE A 561 27.72 9.63 8.20
CA ILE A 561 27.55 10.99 8.72
C ILE A 561 26.23 11.18 9.48
N SER A 562 25.60 10.12 9.99
CA SER A 562 24.26 10.21 10.58
C SER A 562 24.25 10.09 12.12
N SER A 563 23.88 11.20 12.76
CA SER A 563 23.14 11.16 14.03
C SER A 563 21.62 11.18 13.81
N TYR A 564 21.21 11.00 12.55
CA TYR A 564 19.89 11.26 12.02
C TYR A 564 19.32 9.97 11.41
N TYR A 565 18.02 9.72 11.56
CA TYR A 565 17.34 8.55 10.98
C TYR A 565 17.87 7.18 11.42
N LYS A 566 18.06 6.91 12.71
CA LYS A 566 18.73 5.67 13.19
C LYS A 566 17.94 4.35 13.02
N ARG A 567 16.69 4.39 12.54
CA ARG A 567 15.77 3.24 12.59
C ARG A 567 14.82 3.21 11.38
N PHE A 568 14.29 2.03 11.10
CA PHE A 568 13.30 1.80 10.04
C PHE A 568 12.31 0.68 10.44
N TYR A 569 11.21 0.56 9.69
CA TYR A 569 10.02 -0.20 10.10
C TYR A 569 9.47 -1.12 8.98
N PRO A 570 10.10 -2.27 8.69
CA PRO A 570 9.54 -3.27 7.78
C PRO A 570 8.27 -3.97 8.33
N PRO A 571 7.44 -4.56 7.46
CA PRO A 571 6.31 -5.39 7.87
C PRO A 571 6.78 -6.58 8.71
N VAL A 572 6.03 -6.90 9.77
CA VAL A 572 6.25 -8.11 10.59
C VAL A 572 6.13 -9.38 9.74
N ALA A 573 5.23 -9.37 8.75
CA ALA A 573 5.00 -10.49 7.84
C ALA A 573 6.25 -10.97 7.08
N LEU A 574 7.22 -10.09 6.78
CA LEU A 574 8.49 -10.51 6.16
C LEU A 574 9.25 -11.55 7.00
N PHE A 575 9.06 -11.52 8.32
CA PHE A 575 9.76 -12.39 9.27
C PHE A 575 8.85 -13.55 9.73
N GLU A 576 7.56 -13.30 9.95
CA GLU A 576 6.63 -14.30 10.50
C GLU A 576 6.05 -15.26 9.45
N GLU A 577 6.15 -14.95 8.15
CA GLU A 577 5.81 -15.90 7.06
C GLU A 577 6.78 -17.09 6.97
N GLN A 578 7.96 -16.97 7.61
CA GLN A 578 9.01 -18.01 7.69
C GLN A 578 9.46 -18.50 6.31
N TYR A 579 9.95 -17.58 5.47
CA TYR A 579 10.50 -17.91 4.16
C TYR A 579 11.80 -18.73 4.30
N ALA A 580 11.97 -19.72 3.43
CA ALA A 580 13.26 -20.39 3.25
C ALA A 580 14.27 -19.44 2.59
N LEU A 581 13.80 -18.63 1.65
CA LEU A 581 14.60 -17.76 0.80
C LEU A 581 13.85 -16.47 0.48
N VAL A 582 14.52 -15.33 0.64
CA VAL A 582 14.19 -14.07 -0.01
C VAL A 582 15.11 -13.92 -1.22
N PHE A 583 14.53 -13.87 -2.41
CA PHE A 583 15.25 -13.78 -3.67
C PHE A 583 15.02 -12.42 -4.33
N ILE A 584 16.09 -11.64 -4.48
CA ILE A 584 16.02 -10.28 -5.00
C ILE A 584 16.30 -10.30 -6.50
N ALA A 585 15.27 -10.06 -7.31
CA ALA A 585 15.37 -10.06 -8.77
C ALA A 585 15.53 -8.62 -9.28
N SER A 586 16.79 -8.20 -9.46
CA SER A 586 17.14 -6.86 -9.92
C SER A 586 17.32 -6.84 -11.43
N ILE A 587 16.24 -6.51 -12.14
CA ILE A 587 16.22 -6.52 -13.60
C ILE A 587 16.64 -5.12 -14.10
N ALA A 588 17.86 -5.05 -14.62
CA ALA A 588 18.38 -4.07 -15.57
C ALA A 588 18.27 -2.57 -15.27
N LYS A 589 18.88 -2.15 -14.17
CA LYS A 589 19.47 -0.80 -14.11
C LYS A 589 20.82 -0.84 -13.43
N VAL A 590 21.71 0.04 -13.89
CA VAL A 590 23.07 0.26 -13.35
C VAL A 590 23.09 0.71 -11.89
N HIS A 591 21.96 1.18 -11.36
CA HIS A 591 21.79 1.57 -9.94
C HIS A 591 20.86 0.63 -9.15
N ASN A 592 20.30 -0.40 -9.81
CA ASN A 592 19.43 -1.41 -9.21
C ASN A 592 20.26 -2.67 -8.96
N CYS A 593 21.16 -2.52 -8.01
CA CYS A 593 22.04 -3.55 -7.51
C CYS A 593 21.24 -4.52 -6.60
N SER A 594 21.68 -5.77 -6.48
CA SER A 594 21.09 -6.83 -5.63
C SER A 594 20.74 -6.37 -4.20
N HIS A 595 21.55 -5.49 -3.61
CA HIS A 595 21.28 -4.96 -2.26
C HIS A 595 20.37 -3.71 -2.22
N TYR A 596 20.15 -3.04 -3.36
CA TYR A 596 19.30 -1.86 -3.43
C TYR A 596 17.81 -2.20 -3.46
N SER A 597 17.40 -3.31 -4.07
CA SER A 597 15.98 -3.56 -4.39
C SER A 597 15.11 -3.93 -3.17
N LEU A 598 15.68 -4.55 -2.12
CA LEU A 598 14.92 -4.93 -0.91
C LEU A 598 14.59 -3.71 -0.02
N THR A 599 15.46 -2.70 -0.01
CA THR A 599 15.34 -1.55 0.88
C THR A 599 15.02 -0.26 0.12
N ALA A 600 15.67 0.06 -1.00
CA ALA A 600 15.71 1.42 -1.57
C ALA A 600 14.50 1.85 -2.41
N LYS A 601 13.80 0.95 -3.13
CA LYS A 601 12.65 1.35 -3.97
C LYS A 601 11.49 1.94 -3.15
N ASN A 602 11.42 1.60 -1.87
CA ASN A 602 10.53 2.20 -0.87
C ASN A 602 10.78 3.70 -0.61
N PHE A 603 11.89 4.24 -1.10
CA PHE A 603 12.42 5.57 -0.76
C PHE A 603 12.68 6.48 -1.95
N SER A 604 12.49 5.99 -3.17
CA SER A 604 13.17 6.62 -4.31
C SER A 604 12.21 7.31 -5.28
N VAL A 605 10.91 7.07 -5.14
CA VAL A 605 9.88 7.86 -5.81
C VAL A 605 9.07 8.56 -4.72
N SER A 606 8.73 9.82 -4.93
CA SER A 606 7.75 10.65 -4.19
C SER A 606 7.39 10.28 -2.74
N MET A 607 7.72 11.19 -1.82
CA MET A 607 6.88 11.62 -0.69
C MET A 607 5.79 10.62 -0.30
N ASN A 608 5.94 9.93 0.83
CA ASN A 608 4.88 9.15 1.46
C ASN A 608 4.19 10.03 2.54
N PRO A 609 3.39 11.07 2.18
CA PRO A 609 2.56 11.70 3.18
C PRO A 609 1.47 10.68 3.52
N ARG A 610 1.56 10.04 4.69
CA ARG A 610 0.35 9.51 5.30
C ARG A 610 -0.68 10.64 5.30
N LYS A 611 -1.85 10.42 4.71
CA LYS A 611 -2.95 11.40 4.74
C LYS A 611 -3.26 11.72 6.22
N LYS A 612 -3.13 13.01 6.55
CA LYS A 612 -3.81 13.77 7.62
C LYS A 612 -3.76 13.34 9.10
N SER A 613 -3.32 12.14 9.50
CA SER A 613 -3.45 11.74 10.91
C SER A 613 -2.24 12.05 11.81
N GLY A 614 -1.02 12.19 11.28
CA GLY A 614 0.16 12.64 12.06
C GLY A 614 0.60 11.74 13.23
N LYS A 615 0.03 10.54 13.39
CA LYS A 615 0.21 9.68 14.58
C LYS A 615 1.24 8.55 14.44
N VAL A 616 1.83 8.34 13.26
CA VAL A 616 2.78 7.23 13.04
C VAL A 616 4.02 7.73 12.31
N GLU A 617 5.19 7.35 12.83
CA GLU A 617 6.48 7.57 12.19
C GLU A 617 6.49 6.89 10.81
N PRO A 618 6.92 7.57 9.73
CA PRO A 618 6.93 6.91 8.41
C PRO A 618 7.84 5.67 8.36
N ARG A 619 7.49 4.75 7.45
CA ARG A 619 8.02 3.38 7.41
C ARG A 619 9.52 3.32 7.12
N TRP A 620 9.95 4.21 6.23
CA TRP A 620 11.25 4.25 5.58
C TRP A 620 11.64 5.74 5.47
N HIS A 621 12.81 6.14 6.01
CA HIS A 621 13.22 7.55 6.07
C HIS A 621 14.67 7.85 5.68
N ILE A 622 14.91 8.10 4.40
CA ILE A 622 16.19 8.65 3.92
C ILE A 622 15.95 9.51 2.66
N HIS A 623 14.99 10.43 2.69
CA HIS A 623 14.67 11.27 1.53
C HIS A 623 15.41 12.62 1.56
N GLY A 624 16.68 12.59 1.95
CA GLY A 624 17.46 13.81 2.01
C GLY A 624 18.56 13.85 3.02
N VAL A 625 19.53 14.72 2.74
CA VAL A 625 20.65 14.98 3.65
C VAL A 625 20.22 16.01 4.69
N PRO A 626 20.35 15.73 6.01
CA PRO A 626 20.04 16.71 7.05
C PRO A 626 20.87 17.97 6.88
N ILE A 627 20.22 19.14 6.83
CA ILE A 627 20.93 20.43 6.66
C ILE A 627 21.91 20.69 7.81
N GLU A 628 21.67 20.06 8.96
CA GLU A 628 22.54 20.12 10.12
C GLU A 628 23.97 19.63 9.87
N VAL A 629 24.19 18.75 8.88
CA VAL A 629 25.54 18.26 8.54
C VAL A 629 26.45 19.41 8.03
N PHE A 630 25.86 20.50 7.52
CA PHE A 630 26.57 21.69 7.10
C PHE A 630 26.83 22.69 8.24
N ARG A 631 26.47 22.40 9.50
CA ARG A 631 26.73 23.33 10.62
C ARG A 631 28.12 23.15 11.19
N LYS A 632 28.76 24.27 11.54
CA LYS A 632 30.11 24.28 12.15
C LYS A 632 30.21 23.42 13.41
N LYS A 633 29.17 23.41 14.26
CA LYS A 633 29.13 22.57 15.47
C LYS A 633 29.19 21.09 15.12
N TYR A 634 28.39 20.67 14.14
CA TYR A 634 28.34 19.28 13.68
C TYR A 634 29.68 18.86 13.08
N LEU A 635 30.23 19.64 12.14
CA LEU A 635 31.52 19.33 11.51
C LEU A 635 32.68 19.26 12.51
N ARG A 636 32.70 20.14 13.53
CA ARG A 636 33.71 20.06 14.60
C ARG A 636 33.59 18.75 15.38
N GLY A 637 32.36 18.28 15.61
CA GLY A 637 32.12 16.97 16.23
C GLY A 637 32.58 15.83 15.34
N LEU A 638 32.24 15.88 14.04
CA LEU A 638 32.54 14.82 13.08
C LEU A 638 34.05 14.65 12.84
N PHE A 639 34.78 15.75 12.67
CA PHE A 639 36.20 15.70 12.26
C PHE A 639 37.19 16.10 13.37
N GLY A 640 36.72 16.41 14.59
CA GLY A 640 37.58 16.82 15.70
C GLY A 640 38.33 18.16 15.53
N GLU A 641 38.11 18.87 14.41
CA GLU A 641 38.87 20.06 14.05
C GLU A 641 38.05 21.36 14.00
N SER A 642 38.73 22.49 14.17
CA SER A 642 38.14 23.81 13.98
C SER A 642 38.18 24.23 12.50
N PHE A 643 37.02 24.25 11.85
CA PHE A 643 36.90 24.71 10.46
C PHE A 643 36.90 26.26 10.40
N LYS A 644 37.97 26.85 9.85
CA LYS A 644 38.00 28.26 9.40
C LYS A 644 37.47 28.31 7.97
N ARG A 645 36.18 28.59 7.84
CA ARG A 645 35.51 28.70 6.54
C ARG A 645 35.97 29.94 5.78
N ARG A 646 36.68 29.77 4.66
CA ARG A 646 36.92 30.88 3.70
C ARG A 646 35.61 31.31 3.02
N TYR A 647 34.68 30.38 2.84
CA TYR A 647 33.36 30.59 2.22
C TYR A 647 32.22 30.16 3.17
N GLN A 648 31.14 30.93 3.21
CA GLN A 648 29.98 30.65 4.07
C GLN A 648 28.80 30.13 3.23
N TYR A 649 28.21 29.03 3.68
CA TYR A 649 26.92 28.58 3.20
C TYR A 649 25.82 29.42 3.80
N LEU A 650 24.81 29.62 3.00
CA LEU A 650 23.55 30.20 3.37
C LEU A 650 22.53 29.04 2.92
N VAL A 651 21.30 28.83 3.46
CA VAL A 651 20.06 28.17 2.87
C VAL A 651 18.69 28.98 2.88
N ARG A 652 18.10 29.57 1.82
CA ARG A 652 16.99 30.58 1.96
C ARG A 652 15.61 29.94 1.85
N GLU A 653 14.64 30.31 2.69
CA GLU A 653 13.23 29.90 2.51
C GLU A 653 12.60 30.71 1.36
N THR A 654 12.16 30.05 0.30
CA THR A 654 11.41 30.66 -0.81
C THR A 654 10.07 29.95 -0.93
N TYR A 655 8.96 30.69 -0.80
CA TYR A 655 7.61 30.15 -0.96
C TYR A 655 7.26 30.00 -2.45
N ASN A 656 6.60 28.90 -2.82
CA ASN A 656 6.26 28.50 -4.19
C ASN A 656 5.34 29.49 -4.97
N HIS A 657 4.97 30.65 -4.42
CA HIS A 657 3.92 31.49 -5.00
C HIS A 657 4.30 32.96 -5.24
N LEU A 658 5.57 33.35 -5.09
CA LEU A 658 6.02 34.72 -5.37
C LEU A 658 7.33 34.72 -6.16
N TRP A 659 7.29 34.19 -7.38
CA TRP A 659 8.36 34.39 -8.35
C TRP A 659 8.05 35.62 -9.20
N ASN A 660 8.18 36.81 -8.60
CA ASN A 660 8.18 38.05 -9.37
C ASN A 660 9.63 38.46 -9.61
N ALA A 661 10.06 38.45 -10.88
CA ALA A 661 11.41 38.75 -11.34
C ALA A 661 11.86 40.22 -11.12
N SER A 662 11.15 40.98 -10.28
CA SER A 662 11.34 42.40 -10.05
C SER A 662 11.78 42.75 -8.62
N ILE A 663 12.40 41.86 -7.85
CA ILE A 663 13.03 42.24 -6.58
C ILE A 663 14.35 42.96 -6.88
N ARG A 664 14.23 44.21 -7.34
CA ARG A 664 15.27 45.22 -7.19
C ARG A 664 15.42 45.51 -5.70
N ASP A 665 16.47 44.91 -5.13
CA ASP A 665 17.36 45.52 -4.15
C ASP A 665 16.71 46.59 -3.25
N ARG A 666 15.90 46.15 -2.27
CA ARG A 666 15.49 47.02 -1.15
C ARG A 666 15.74 46.32 0.19
N SER A 667 16.91 46.65 0.75
CA SER A 667 17.21 46.77 2.18
C SER A 667 16.76 45.64 3.11
N VAL A 668 17.54 44.56 3.17
CA VAL A 668 17.45 43.60 4.29
C VAL A 668 18.58 43.88 5.29
N LYS A 669 18.24 44.45 6.45
CA LYS A 669 19.18 44.84 7.52
C LYS A 669 20.01 43.65 8.04
N LEU A 670 21.34 43.81 8.03
CA LEU A 670 22.36 42.86 8.50
C LEU A 670 22.33 42.75 10.03
N LYS A 671 21.57 41.80 10.59
CA LYS A 671 21.81 41.21 11.92
C LYS A 671 20.87 40.01 12.09
N LYS A 672 21.43 38.90 12.58
CA LYS A 672 20.84 37.54 12.76
C LYS A 672 20.93 36.64 11.51
N SER A 673 21.38 35.42 11.81
CA SER A 673 21.78 34.28 10.97
C SER A 673 21.01 34.17 9.66
N ARG A 674 21.72 34.15 8.54
CA ARG A 674 21.14 34.15 7.19
C ARG A 674 21.43 32.83 6.51
N ILE A 675 20.50 32.37 5.69
CA ILE A 675 20.58 31.14 4.92
C ILE A 675 20.12 31.47 3.40
N ILE A 676 20.90 31.18 2.30
CA ILE A 676 20.78 30.98 0.78
C ILE A 676 21.74 29.88 0.18
N LEU A 677 21.29 28.72 -0.33
CA LEU A 677 22.17 27.78 -1.07
C LEU A 677 22.30 28.28 -2.51
N SER A 678 23.02 29.38 -2.67
CA SER A 678 23.52 29.85 -3.96
C SER A 678 24.94 30.33 -3.70
N GLY A 679 25.94 29.63 -4.24
CA GLY A 679 27.28 30.17 -4.25
C GLY A 679 27.32 31.43 -5.13
N ARG A 680 27.58 32.60 -4.54
CA ARG A 680 28.26 33.67 -5.29
C ARG A 680 29.75 33.38 -5.19
N LEU A 681 30.35 32.84 -6.25
CA LEU A 681 31.78 33.05 -6.47
C LEU A 681 31.98 34.55 -6.74
N ALA A 682 32.42 35.30 -5.74
CA ALA A 682 33.13 36.54 -5.99
C ALA A 682 34.58 36.16 -6.25
N SER A 683 34.96 35.94 -7.51
CA SER A 683 36.37 35.88 -7.87
C SER A 683 36.94 37.30 -7.83
N ARG A 684 38.17 37.44 -7.31
CA ARG A 684 38.99 38.67 -7.39
C ARG A 684 39.53 38.92 -8.82
N LEU A 685 39.04 38.21 -9.82
CA LEU A 685 39.45 38.36 -11.22
C LEU A 685 38.29 39.00 -11.96
N GLY A 686 38.35 40.32 -12.13
CA GLY A 686 37.30 41.18 -12.65
C GLY A 686 36.88 40.94 -14.10
N LYS A 687 36.32 39.76 -14.39
CA LYS A 687 35.54 39.50 -15.61
C LYS A 687 34.26 38.75 -15.24
N SER A 688 33.15 39.45 -15.40
CA SER A 688 31.80 38.91 -15.32
C SER A 688 31.59 37.88 -16.43
N LEU A 689 31.46 36.60 -16.07
CA LEU A 689 30.77 35.63 -16.90
C LEU A 689 29.29 35.67 -16.50
N PRO A 690 28.39 36.13 -17.40
CA PRO A 690 26.96 36.11 -17.15
C PRO A 690 26.47 34.69 -17.40
N ALA A 691 26.44 33.88 -16.35
CA ALA A 691 25.74 32.61 -16.34
C ALA A 691 24.54 32.74 -15.39
N THR A 692 23.52 33.50 -15.81
CA THR A 692 22.18 33.36 -15.24
C THR A 692 21.55 32.10 -15.83
N PHE A 693 21.84 30.94 -15.24
CA PHE A 693 21.05 29.74 -15.48
C PHE A 693 19.87 29.76 -14.51
N HIS A 694 18.68 29.97 -15.06
CA HIS A 694 17.43 29.84 -14.33
C HIS A 694 17.16 28.36 -14.05
N SER A 695 17.39 27.92 -12.81
CA SER A 695 16.84 26.67 -12.30
C SER A 695 15.61 26.98 -11.46
N SER A 696 14.43 26.78 -12.03
CA SER A 696 13.16 26.97 -11.34
C SER A 696 12.78 25.78 -10.42
N GLY A 697 13.58 24.72 -10.22
CA GLY A 697 13.06 23.52 -9.53
C GLY A 697 13.96 22.55 -8.73
N LEU A 698 15.28 22.67 -8.64
CA LEU A 698 16.11 21.44 -8.40
C LEU A 698 16.75 21.21 -7.01
N MET A 699 16.52 22.05 -6.00
CA MET A 699 16.90 21.74 -4.61
C MET A 699 15.75 22.09 -3.67
N SER A 700 14.76 21.20 -3.58
CA SER A 700 13.71 21.31 -2.56
C SER A 700 14.25 20.89 -1.20
N TRP A 701 13.70 21.47 -0.14
CA TRP A 701 13.95 21.03 1.23
C TRP A 701 12.61 20.96 1.95
N PHE A 702 12.53 20.07 2.92
CA PHE A 702 11.30 19.88 3.69
C PHE A 702 11.66 19.55 5.14
N LYS A 703 10.67 19.64 6.02
CA LYS A 703 10.84 19.20 7.41
C LYS A 703 10.53 17.71 7.50
N SER A 704 11.46 16.96 8.07
CA SER A 704 11.30 15.56 8.46
C SER A 704 11.86 15.37 9.87
N TYR A 705 11.12 14.74 10.77
CA TYR A 705 11.44 14.63 12.21
C TYR A 705 11.85 15.95 12.88
N ARG A 706 11.12 17.03 12.58
CA ARG A 706 11.41 18.38 13.08
C ARG A 706 12.77 18.95 12.65
N GLN A 707 13.45 18.30 11.71
CA GLN A 707 14.69 18.76 11.12
C GLN A 707 14.49 19.11 9.66
N TRP A 708 15.30 20.06 9.19
CA TRP A 708 15.31 20.38 7.78
C TRP A 708 16.20 19.39 7.05
N VAL A 709 15.65 18.77 6.01
CA VAL A 709 16.38 17.92 5.08
C VAL A 709 16.39 18.54 3.71
N LEU A 710 17.54 18.47 3.05
CA LEU A 710 17.69 18.76 1.64
C LEU A 710 17.18 17.55 0.85
N ASN A 711 16.21 17.71 -0.03
CA ASN A 711 15.69 16.63 -0.84
C ASN A 711 16.76 16.07 -1.77
N VAL A 712 16.80 14.74 -1.88
CA VAL A 712 17.79 13.97 -2.62
C VAL A 712 17.03 12.84 -3.32
N ASP A 713 16.55 13.09 -4.55
CA ASP A 713 15.86 12.09 -5.41
C ASP A 713 16.78 11.45 -6.48
N PRO A 714 17.45 10.31 -6.21
CA PRO A 714 18.42 9.76 -7.15
C PRO A 714 17.87 9.47 -8.57
N HIS A 715 16.54 9.34 -8.75
CA HIS A 715 15.93 8.96 -10.03
C HIS A 715 15.73 10.12 -11.01
N HIS A 716 15.39 11.33 -10.55
CA HIS A 716 14.94 12.44 -11.42
C HIS A 716 15.95 13.59 -11.59
N TRP A 717 17.22 13.38 -11.23
CA TRP A 717 18.29 14.41 -11.23
C TRP A 717 18.81 14.95 -12.58
N ALA A 718 17.92 15.19 -13.55
CA ALA A 718 18.30 16.02 -14.68
C ALA A 718 18.63 17.44 -14.17
N GLY A 719 19.86 17.92 -14.41
CA GLY A 719 20.28 19.27 -14.02
C GLY A 719 20.60 19.48 -12.54
N THR A 720 21.18 18.51 -11.83
CA THR A 720 21.68 18.70 -10.44
C THR A 720 23.12 19.22 -10.39
N CYS A 721 23.53 19.84 -9.27
CA CYS A 721 24.94 20.19 -9.04
C CYS A 721 25.72 19.08 -8.33
N GLN A 722 27.06 19.13 -8.44
CA GLN A 722 28.01 18.19 -7.82
C GLN A 722 27.75 17.97 -6.31
N LEU A 723 27.26 18.98 -5.58
CA LEU A 723 26.96 18.88 -4.15
C LEU A 723 25.85 17.88 -3.87
N ALA A 724 24.70 18.04 -4.52
CA ALA A 724 23.58 17.10 -4.35
C ALA A 724 23.96 15.72 -4.90
N MET A 725 24.71 15.69 -6.01
CA MET A 725 25.18 14.46 -6.63
C MET A 725 26.03 13.62 -5.67
N ASN A 726 27.17 14.13 -5.22
CA ASN A 726 28.15 13.35 -4.47
C ASN A 726 27.71 13.15 -3.01
N LEU A 727 27.25 14.21 -2.34
CA LEU A 727 26.83 14.11 -0.94
C LEU A 727 25.52 13.36 -0.79
N GLY A 728 24.55 13.65 -1.66
CA GLY A 728 23.25 13.04 -1.61
C GLY A 728 23.32 11.54 -1.87
N ILE A 729 23.96 11.13 -2.98
CA ILE A 729 24.15 9.71 -3.28
C ILE A 729 25.02 9.04 -2.23
N GLY A 730 26.14 9.63 -1.82
CA GLY A 730 26.99 9.05 -0.77
C GLY A 730 26.22 8.80 0.53
N TYR A 731 25.40 9.77 0.95
CA TYR A 731 24.51 9.62 2.11
C TYR A 731 23.47 8.52 1.92
N LEU A 732 22.82 8.47 0.76
CA LEU A 732 21.85 7.41 0.45
C LEU A 732 22.50 6.02 0.48
N ILE A 733 23.64 5.85 -0.19
CA ILE A 733 24.42 4.61 -0.24
C ILE A 733 24.70 4.13 1.18
N THR A 734 25.39 4.95 1.99
CA THR A 734 25.75 4.59 3.38
C THR A 734 24.55 4.12 4.20
N ARG A 735 23.41 4.81 4.10
CA ARG A 735 22.19 4.45 4.84
C ARG A 735 21.51 3.21 4.28
N PHE A 736 21.41 3.04 2.96
CA PHE A 736 20.80 1.86 2.35
C PHE A 736 21.59 0.59 2.61
N THR A 737 22.92 0.66 2.53
CA THR A 737 23.79 -0.45 2.88
C THR A 737 23.59 -0.89 4.33
N GLY A 738 23.54 0.07 5.27
CA GLY A 738 23.27 -0.21 6.69
C GLY A 738 21.90 -0.84 6.94
N MET A 739 20.89 -0.44 6.18
CA MET A 739 19.54 -0.99 6.25
C MET A 739 19.44 -2.38 5.67
N TYR A 740 20.05 -2.59 4.51
CA TYR A 740 20.11 -3.88 3.86
C TYR A 740 20.79 -4.90 4.77
N ALA A 741 21.97 -4.55 5.32
CA ALA A 741 22.68 -5.40 6.26
C ALA A 741 21.84 -5.73 7.50
N ALA A 742 21.18 -4.74 8.11
CA ALA A 742 20.29 -4.98 9.25
C ALA A 742 19.08 -5.86 8.91
N MET A 743 18.54 -5.75 7.69
CA MET A 743 17.45 -6.60 7.23
C MET A 743 17.89 -8.05 7.02
N VAL A 744 19.04 -8.24 6.34
CA VAL A 744 19.63 -9.55 6.09
C VAL A 744 19.95 -10.25 7.41
N ASP A 745 20.58 -9.55 8.36
CA ASP A 745 20.85 -10.08 9.70
C ASP A 745 19.54 -10.54 10.38
N ALA A 746 18.50 -9.69 10.38
CA ALA A 746 17.21 -10.00 10.99
C ALA A 746 16.43 -11.14 10.31
N LEU A 747 16.61 -11.36 9.01
CA LEU A 747 16.03 -12.49 8.26
C LEU A 747 16.78 -13.78 8.56
N ARG A 748 18.12 -13.74 8.55
CA ARG A 748 18.97 -14.90 8.85
C ARG A 748 18.82 -15.38 10.29
N GLU A 749 18.62 -14.47 11.25
CA GLU A 749 18.26 -14.81 12.63
C GLU A 749 16.97 -15.65 12.74
N GLN A 750 16.08 -15.57 11.75
CA GLN A 750 14.85 -16.35 11.65
C GLN A 750 14.97 -17.56 10.70
N GLY A 751 16.18 -17.85 10.21
CA GLY A 751 16.46 -18.99 9.32
C GLY A 751 16.20 -18.74 7.84
N THR A 752 15.82 -17.51 7.45
CA THR A 752 15.59 -17.10 6.05
C THR A 752 16.91 -16.67 5.39
N GLU A 753 17.29 -17.31 4.29
CA GLU A 753 18.44 -16.87 3.49
C GLU A 753 18.06 -15.75 2.53
N VAL A 754 19.05 -14.98 2.08
CA VAL A 754 18.88 -13.92 1.08
C VAL A 754 19.85 -14.16 -0.07
N ALA A 755 19.33 -14.22 -1.29
CA ALA A 755 20.12 -14.28 -2.52
C ALA A 755 19.63 -13.22 -3.51
N GLY A 756 20.48 -12.84 -4.44
CA GLY A 756 20.16 -11.87 -5.48
C GLY A 756 20.50 -12.38 -6.87
N LEU A 757 19.74 -11.90 -7.85
CA LEU A 757 20.03 -12.01 -9.26
C LEU A 757 19.99 -10.62 -9.87
N VAL A 758 21.01 -10.27 -10.63
CA VAL A 758 21.12 -9.04 -11.40
C VAL A 758 21.22 -9.40 -12.87
N SER A 759 20.33 -8.86 -13.68
CA SER A 759 20.38 -8.99 -15.14
C SER A 759 20.62 -7.62 -15.76
N GLY A 760 21.41 -7.56 -16.84
CA GLY A 760 21.68 -6.32 -17.57
C GLY A 760 21.97 -6.57 -19.05
N ILE A 761 21.68 -5.58 -19.88
CA ILE A 761 22.24 -5.49 -21.24
C ILE A 761 23.53 -4.69 -21.22
N VAL A 762 24.34 -4.87 -22.25
CA VAL A 762 25.48 -3.98 -22.49
C VAL A 762 25.02 -2.56 -22.88
N ALA A 763 25.75 -1.53 -22.43
CA ALA A 763 25.50 -0.11 -22.68
C ALA A 763 25.15 0.18 -24.15
N GLN A 764 24.14 1.04 -24.35
CA GLN A 764 23.77 1.59 -25.65
C GLN A 764 24.48 2.94 -25.85
N GLU A 765 25.12 3.16 -27.00
CA GLU A 765 25.48 4.50 -27.44
C GLU A 765 24.23 5.23 -27.94
N GLY A 766 23.97 6.44 -27.43
CA GLY A 766 22.96 7.35 -27.99
C GLY A 766 21.50 7.04 -27.69
N ASP A 767 21.20 5.84 -27.20
CA ASP A 767 19.86 5.44 -26.77
C ASP A 767 19.82 5.34 -25.24
N GLY A 768 18.95 6.14 -24.60
CA GLY A 768 18.69 5.99 -23.18
C GLY A 768 18.18 4.58 -22.86
N PRO A 769 18.26 4.13 -21.59
CA PRO A 769 17.91 2.77 -21.18
C PRO A 769 16.43 2.41 -21.36
N LEU A 770 15.63 3.32 -21.94
CA LEU A 770 14.22 3.15 -22.27
C LEU A 770 13.93 2.93 -23.76
N ILE A 771 14.92 2.94 -24.63
CA ILE A 771 14.72 3.01 -26.08
C ILE A 771 15.62 1.96 -26.74
N TYR A 772 15.02 0.91 -27.31
CA TYR A 772 15.78 -0.10 -28.05
C TYR A 772 15.63 0.09 -29.55
N GLY A 773 16.76 0.20 -30.24
CA GLY A 773 16.84 -0.09 -31.67
C GLY A 773 16.62 -1.57 -32.00
N ASN A 774 16.63 -1.92 -33.29
CA ASN A 774 16.30 -3.28 -33.78
C ASN A 774 17.32 -4.38 -33.43
N VAL A 775 18.58 -4.02 -33.12
CA VAL A 775 19.63 -4.95 -32.70
C VAL A 775 19.98 -4.64 -31.24
N LYS A 776 19.91 -5.64 -30.38
CA LYS A 776 20.33 -5.53 -28.98
C LYS A 776 21.75 -6.02 -28.82
N HIS A 777 22.58 -5.24 -28.13
CA HIS A 777 23.83 -5.78 -27.61
C HIS A 777 23.50 -6.92 -26.63
N GLY A 778 24.42 -7.88 -26.51
CA GLY A 778 24.28 -9.00 -25.60
C GLY A 778 24.07 -8.56 -24.15
N GLY A 779 23.92 -9.52 -23.26
CA GLY A 779 23.62 -9.25 -21.87
C GLY A 779 24.37 -10.18 -20.95
N PHE A 780 24.16 -9.93 -19.67
CA PHE A 780 24.64 -10.80 -18.61
C PHE A 780 23.55 -11.03 -17.57
N THR A 781 23.68 -12.14 -16.85
CA THR A 781 22.91 -12.42 -15.64
C THR A 781 23.89 -12.92 -14.59
N VAL A 782 23.89 -12.32 -13.40
CA VAL A 782 24.76 -12.71 -12.28
C VAL A 782 23.89 -13.01 -11.07
N ALA A 783 24.15 -14.10 -10.36
CA ALA A 783 23.46 -14.40 -9.11
C ALA A 783 24.40 -14.97 -8.04
N GLY A 784 24.05 -14.70 -6.77
CA GLY A 784 24.82 -15.13 -5.62
C GLY A 784 24.10 -14.87 -4.27
N PHE A 785 24.61 -15.50 -3.21
CA PHE A 785 24.19 -15.23 -1.82
C PHE A 785 24.98 -14.08 -1.18
N ASP A 786 26.19 -13.81 -1.66
CA ASP A 786 26.99 -12.66 -1.24
C ASP A 786 26.67 -11.46 -2.14
N ALA A 787 25.97 -10.49 -1.58
CA ALA A 787 25.59 -9.27 -2.29
C ALA A 787 26.82 -8.44 -2.71
N ALA A 788 27.86 -8.35 -1.89
CA ALA A 788 29.07 -7.56 -2.20
C ALA A 788 29.81 -8.17 -3.39
N ALA A 789 29.96 -9.49 -3.40
CA ALA A 789 30.58 -10.23 -4.49
C ALA A 789 29.76 -10.13 -5.78
N THR A 790 28.43 -10.30 -5.66
CA THR A 790 27.49 -10.15 -6.78
C THR A 790 27.58 -8.75 -7.40
N GLU A 791 27.61 -7.68 -6.59
CA GLU A 791 27.77 -6.31 -7.09
C GLU A 791 29.12 -6.08 -7.76
N ARG A 792 30.19 -6.57 -7.15
CA ARG A 792 31.56 -6.40 -7.66
C ARG A 792 31.67 -6.95 -9.08
N VAL A 793 31.14 -8.15 -9.31
CA VAL A 793 31.10 -8.80 -10.63
C VAL A 793 30.23 -8.01 -11.60
N CYS A 794 29.04 -7.57 -11.18
CA CYS A 794 28.18 -6.74 -12.03
C CYS A 794 28.87 -5.43 -12.46
N LEU A 795 29.58 -4.76 -11.56
CA LEU A 795 30.27 -3.51 -11.86
C LEU A 795 31.47 -3.72 -12.79
N ASP A 796 32.19 -4.84 -12.67
CA ASP A 796 33.21 -5.23 -13.65
C ASP A 796 32.62 -5.43 -15.04
N LEU A 797 31.52 -6.19 -15.11
CA LEU A 797 30.81 -6.43 -16.36
C LEU A 797 30.30 -5.13 -16.96
N MET A 798 29.74 -4.22 -16.16
CA MET A 798 29.14 -2.98 -16.68
C MET A 798 30.17 -1.92 -17.07
N PHE A 799 31.20 -1.69 -16.25
CA PHE A 799 32.07 -0.52 -16.40
C PHE A 799 33.53 -0.87 -16.72
N GLY A 800 33.97 -2.10 -16.48
CA GLY A 800 35.34 -2.51 -16.78
C GLY A 800 35.63 -2.49 -18.28
N ASP A 801 36.86 -2.16 -18.64
CA ASP A 801 37.34 -2.15 -20.04
C ASP A 801 38.81 -2.57 -20.20
N GLU A 802 39.46 -2.96 -19.11
CA GLU A 802 40.82 -3.47 -19.07
C GLU A 802 41.00 -4.41 -17.86
N PRO A 803 42.09 -5.21 -17.78
CA PRO A 803 42.40 -6.01 -16.60
C PRO A 803 42.40 -5.16 -15.31
N GLY A 804 41.70 -5.65 -14.29
CA GLY A 804 41.42 -4.89 -13.05
C GLY A 804 40.06 -4.18 -13.04
N GLY A 805 39.34 -4.19 -14.16
CA GLY A 805 37.90 -3.95 -14.24
C GLY A 805 37.43 -2.59 -13.68
N PHE A 806 36.39 -2.62 -12.85
CA PHE A 806 35.73 -1.44 -12.27
C PHE A 806 36.69 -0.58 -11.45
N GLU A 807 37.62 -1.16 -10.70
CA GLU A 807 38.58 -0.40 -9.89
C GLU A 807 39.41 0.53 -10.79
N LYS A 808 39.95 0.00 -11.89
CA LYS A 808 40.72 0.78 -12.87
C LYS A 808 39.85 1.82 -13.55
N ALA A 809 38.65 1.42 -13.97
CA ALA A 809 37.70 2.31 -14.64
C ALA A 809 37.30 3.50 -13.75
N ILE A 810 36.99 3.27 -12.46
CA ILE A 810 36.57 4.34 -11.54
C ILE A 810 37.73 5.25 -11.15
N VAL A 811 38.96 4.72 -11.00
CA VAL A 811 40.16 5.54 -10.77
C VAL A 811 40.45 6.44 -11.97
N ARG A 812 40.41 5.89 -13.18
CA ARG A 812 40.61 6.66 -14.42
C ARG A 812 39.55 7.74 -14.62
N HIS A 813 38.28 7.41 -14.33
CA HIS A 813 37.18 8.40 -14.33
C HIS A 813 37.43 9.51 -13.30
N GLN A 814 37.81 9.14 -12.09
CA GLN A 814 38.12 10.06 -10.99
C GLN A 814 39.27 11.02 -11.37
N GLU A 815 40.36 10.50 -11.93
CA GLU A 815 41.52 11.29 -12.40
C GLU A 815 41.15 12.21 -13.58
N THR A 816 40.32 11.72 -14.51
CA THR A 816 39.83 12.50 -15.66
C THR A 816 39.01 13.70 -15.19
N LEU A 817 38.07 13.50 -14.26
CA LEU A 817 37.30 14.60 -13.68
C LEU A 817 38.18 15.56 -12.88
N MET A 818 39.15 15.04 -12.12
CA MET A 818 40.09 15.88 -11.38
C MET A 818 40.91 16.76 -12.31
N SER A 819 41.39 16.22 -13.43
CA SER A 819 42.07 16.99 -14.48
C SER A 819 41.14 18.04 -15.11
N LYS A 820 39.92 17.63 -15.53
CA LYS A 820 38.89 18.49 -16.14
C LYS A 820 38.59 19.72 -15.27
N TYR A 821 38.46 19.53 -13.96
CA TYR A 821 38.12 20.59 -13.00
C TYR A 821 39.33 21.20 -12.28
N ASN A 822 40.55 20.83 -12.66
CA ASN A 822 41.80 21.28 -12.04
C ASN A 822 41.83 21.08 -10.51
N VAL A 823 41.39 19.91 -10.05
CA VAL A 823 41.37 19.49 -8.64
C VAL A 823 42.56 18.59 -8.35
N ARG A 824 43.21 18.81 -7.20
CA ARG A 824 44.23 17.90 -6.66
C ARG A 824 43.79 17.41 -5.27
N SER A 825 43.61 16.09 -5.15
CA SER A 825 43.24 15.44 -3.88
C SER A 825 43.64 13.97 -3.93
N GLU A 826 44.62 13.58 -3.11
CA GLU A 826 45.03 12.17 -2.96
C GLU A 826 43.88 11.33 -2.40
N LYS A 827 43.10 11.91 -1.46
CA LYS A 827 41.97 11.25 -0.82
C LYS A 827 40.90 10.77 -1.80
N LEU A 828 40.61 11.57 -2.83
CA LEU A 828 39.64 11.18 -3.87
C LEU A 828 40.12 9.97 -4.67
N VAL A 829 41.42 9.90 -4.97
CA VAL A 829 42.02 8.76 -5.69
C VAL A 829 42.06 7.52 -4.80
N GLU A 830 42.38 7.67 -3.51
CA GLU A 830 42.35 6.58 -2.53
C GLU A 830 40.96 5.95 -2.41
N GLU A 831 39.90 6.76 -2.34
CA GLU A 831 38.51 6.25 -2.23
C GLU A 831 38.02 5.54 -3.49
N ALA A 832 38.48 5.96 -4.66
CA ALA A 832 38.25 5.24 -5.91
C ALA A 832 38.96 3.88 -5.91
N LYS A 833 40.23 3.83 -5.52
CA LYS A 833 41.03 2.58 -5.44
C LYS A 833 40.42 1.56 -4.49
N CYS A 834 39.93 1.99 -3.32
CA CYS A 834 39.32 1.07 -2.37
C CYS A 834 37.86 0.74 -2.68
N MET A 835 37.28 1.33 -3.73
CA MET A 835 35.86 1.18 -4.08
C MET A 835 34.96 1.38 -2.85
N TRP A 836 35.12 2.51 -2.15
CA TRP A 836 34.60 2.72 -0.78
C TRP A 836 33.17 2.23 -0.52
N SER A 837 32.24 2.38 -1.48
CA SER A 837 30.85 1.94 -1.34
C SER A 837 30.69 0.42 -1.29
N LEU A 838 31.46 -0.32 -2.11
CA LEU A 838 31.53 -1.78 -2.09
C LEU A 838 32.26 -2.29 -0.85
N ALA A 839 33.34 -1.61 -0.44
CA ALA A 839 34.06 -1.94 0.78
C ALA A 839 33.15 -1.80 2.02
N LEU A 840 32.30 -0.77 2.05
CA LEU A 840 31.29 -0.59 3.10
C LEU A 840 30.26 -1.73 3.08
N LEU A 841 29.75 -2.10 1.90
CA LEU A 841 28.82 -3.22 1.75
C LEU A 841 29.44 -4.53 2.28
N ALA A 842 30.61 -4.90 1.78
CA ALA A 842 31.37 -6.07 2.21
C ALA A 842 31.57 -6.11 3.73
N LYS A 843 32.03 -5.00 4.33
CA LYS A 843 32.21 -4.88 5.78
C LYS A 843 30.93 -5.07 6.57
N LEU A 844 29.82 -4.50 6.10
CA LEU A 844 28.54 -4.56 6.81
C LEU A 844 27.81 -5.89 6.65
N THR A 845 27.98 -6.59 5.52
CA THR A 845 27.34 -7.89 5.24
C THR A 845 28.24 -9.08 5.52
N GLY A 846 29.54 -8.87 5.77
CA GLY A 846 30.54 -9.92 5.91
C GLY A 846 30.94 -10.59 4.59
N GLY A 847 30.71 -9.92 3.46
CA GLY A 847 31.03 -10.42 2.12
C GLY A 847 32.41 -10.03 1.62
N THR A 848 32.74 -10.41 0.38
CA THR A 848 34.01 -10.04 -0.29
C THR A 848 33.80 -9.23 -1.57
N ILE A 849 34.82 -8.47 -1.96
CA ILE A 849 34.91 -7.71 -3.21
C ILE A 849 36.17 -8.07 -4.01
N ASP A 850 36.97 -9.03 -3.53
CA ASP A 850 38.10 -9.56 -4.26
C ASP A 850 37.62 -10.69 -5.17
N THR A 851 37.66 -10.47 -6.49
CA THR A 851 37.17 -11.46 -7.45
C THR A 851 37.97 -12.76 -7.45
N ARG A 852 39.20 -12.74 -6.92
CA ARG A 852 40.05 -13.93 -6.82
C ARG A 852 39.64 -14.86 -5.68
N GLU A 853 38.86 -14.37 -4.72
CA GLU A 853 38.32 -15.15 -3.61
C GLU A 853 36.95 -15.80 -3.94
N MET A 854 36.38 -15.50 -5.11
CA MET A 854 35.04 -15.95 -5.50
C MET A 854 35.10 -17.27 -6.29
N ASP A 855 34.18 -18.20 -5.98
CA ASP A 855 33.95 -19.40 -6.79
C ASP A 855 32.98 -19.05 -7.93
N MET A 856 33.50 -18.94 -9.16
CA MET A 856 32.79 -18.35 -10.30
C MET A 856 32.52 -19.37 -11.40
N ILE A 857 31.23 -19.57 -11.70
CA ILE A 857 30.76 -20.46 -12.77
C ILE A 857 30.16 -19.61 -13.88
N LEU A 858 30.56 -19.87 -15.12
CA LEU A 858 30.07 -19.26 -16.34
C LEU A 858 29.13 -20.21 -17.09
N LEU A 859 27.96 -19.69 -17.47
CA LEU A 859 27.04 -20.26 -18.44
C LEU A 859 27.16 -19.45 -19.74
N ASP A 860 27.92 -19.96 -20.69
CA ASP A 860 28.22 -19.28 -21.96
C ASP A 860 27.17 -19.62 -23.02
N TYR A 861 26.31 -18.65 -23.34
CA TYR A 861 25.32 -18.73 -24.43
C TYR A 861 25.85 -18.15 -25.74
N THR A 862 27.06 -17.58 -25.75
CA THR A 862 27.61 -16.87 -26.92
C THR A 862 28.11 -17.81 -28.01
N GLY A 863 28.43 -19.06 -27.66
CA GLY A 863 29.06 -20.03 -28.56
C GLY A 863 30.49 -19.67 -28.96
N THR A 864 31.13 -18.73 -28.25
CA THR A 864 32.51 -18.29 -28.53
C THR A 864 33.57 -18.93 -27.63
N HIS A 865 33.15 -19.86 -26.77
CA HIS A 865 33.98 -20.57 -25.79
C HIS A 865 34.70 -19.61 -24.82
N LEU A 866 33.97 -18.59 -24.31
CA LEU A 866 34.49 -17.59 -23.36
C LEU A 866 35.05 -18.22 -22.10
N VAL A 867 34.48 -19.38 -21.71
CA VAL A 867 34.93 -20.23 -20.61
C VAL A 867 36.44 -20.47 -20.60
N ASN A 868 37.08 -20.55 -21.77
CA ASN A 868 38.50 -20.87 -21.88
C ASN A 868 39.45 -19.66 -21.82
N ARG A 869 38.92 -18.43 -21.71
CA ARG A 869 39.69 -17.18 -21.86
C ARG A 869 39.52 -16.21 -20.71
N VAL A 870 38.35 -16.20 -20.07
CA VAL A 870 38.03 -15.23 -19.03
C VAL A 870 38.61 -15.65 -17.68
N THR A 871 39.14 -14.67 -16.94
CA THR A 871 39.70 -14.81 -15.60
C THR A 871 38.99 -13.87 -14.62
N PRO A 872 39.20 -14.00 -13.30
CA PRO A 872 38.70 -13.04 -12.31
C PRO A 872 39.06 -11.58 -12.58
N GLU A 873 40.15 -11.30 -13.30
CA GLU A 873 40.62 -9.95 -13.58
C GLU A 873 40.10 -9.40 -14.92
N THR A 874 39.56 -10.28 -15.78
CA THR A 874 39.11 -9.96 -17.15
C THR A 874 37.61 -10.17 -17.35
N LEU A 875 36.80 -10.16 -16.28
CA LEU A 875 35.35 -10.36 -16.35
C LEU A 875 34.63 -9.46 -17.37
N HIS A 876 35.13 -8.25 -17.61
CA HIS A 876 34.60 -7.32 -18.61
C HIS A 876 34.58 -7.89 -20.05
N GLU A 877 35.38 -8.91 -20.36
CA GLU A 877 35.39 -9.58 -21.67
C GLU A 877 34.12 -10.40 -21.95
N LEU A 878 33.34 -10.73 -20.92
CA LEU A 878 32.03 -11.38 -21.07
C LEU A 878 30.96 -10.46 -21.68
N ARG A 879 31.24 -9.15 -21.70
CA ARG A 879 30.35 -8.13 -22.25
C ARG A 879 30.58 -7.98 -23.76
N ALA A 880 29.52 -8.13 -24.56
CA ALA A 880 29.59 -8.05 -26.03
C ALA A 880 29.63 -6.62 -26.65
N GLY A 881 29.46 -5.57 -25.84
CA GLY A 881 29.42 -4.16 -26.31
C GLY A 881 30.21 -3.21 -25.40
N PRO A 882 30.06 -1.87 -25.56
CA PRO A 882 30.87 -0.89 -24.84
C PRO A 882 30.58 -0.84 -23.33
N PRO A 883 31.53 -0.35 -22.51
CA PRO A 883 31.29 -0.10 -21.09
C PRO A 883 30.25 1.00 -20.88
N PHE A 884 29.57 0.96 -19.73
CA PHE A 884 28.66 2.00 -19.30
C PHE A 884 29.42 3.32 -19.05
N THR A 885 28.77 4.43 -19.39
CA THR A 885 29.34 5.76 -19.14
C THR A 885 29.09 6.20 -17.70
N PHE A 886 30.13 6.71 -17.05
CA PHE A 886 30.02 7.31 -15.73
C PHE A 886 29.33 8.68 -15.77
N SER A 887 28.57 9.00 -14.73
CA SER A 887 28.07 10.36 -14.54
C SER A 887 29.22 11.32 -14.25
N GLU A 888 29.08 12.60 -14.63
CA GLU A 888 30.09 13.63 -14.32
C GLU A 888 30.05 14.01 -12.83
N ALA A 889 30.48 13.10 -11.96
CA ALA A 889 30.42 13.19 -10.50
C ALA A 889 31.69 12.57 -9.89
N PHE A 890 32.22 13.16 -8.83
CA PHE A 890 33.35 12.56 -8.12
C PHE A 890 32.88 11.37 -7.29
N TYR A 891 33.63 10.28 -7.33
CA TYR A 891 33.37 9.08 -6.55
C TYR A 891 34.07 9.19 -5.20
N CYS A 892 33.32 9.62 -4.20
CA CYS A 892 33.84 9.77 -2.85
C CYS A 892 32.75 9.56 -1.80
N SER A 893 33.16 9.23 -0.59
CA SER A 893 32.29 9.07 0.57
C SER A 893 31.67 10.40 0.99
N PRO A 894 30.50 10.38 1.66
CA PRO A 894 29.83 11.60 2.09
C PRO A 894 30.64 12.43 3.09
N ASP A 895 31.40 11.82 4.00
CA ASP A 895 32.27 12.53 4.94
C ASP A 895 33.51 13.13 4.26
N THR A 896 34.15 12.41 3.33
CA THR A 896 35.24 12.97 2.51
C THR A 896 34.76 14.16 1.69
N TRP A 897 33.61 14.05 1.03
CA TRP A 897 33.05 15.18 0.29
C TRP A 897 32.77 16.37 1.22
N LEU A 898 32.15 16.13 2.39
CA LEU A 898 31.91 17.17 3.40
C LEU A 898 33.20 17.84 3.85
N TYR A 899 34.26 17.08 4.05
CA TYR A 899 35.56 17.59 4.45
C TYR A 899 36.16 18.47 3.34
N LEU A 900 36.21 17.94 2.12
CA LEU A 900 36.86 18.58 0.98
C LEU A 900 36.19 19.90 0.59
N ILE A 901 34.86 19.96 0.52
CA ILE A 901 34.14 21.23 0.22
C ILE A 901 34.39 22.33 1.28
N HIS A 902 34.91 21.99 2.46
CA HIS A 902 35.24 22.96 3.51
C HIS A 902 36.73 23.33 3.59
N LYS A 903 37.61 22.53 2.99
CA LYS A 903 39.07 22.65 3.13
C LYS A 903 39.80 22.92 1.81
N ASN A 904 39.18 22.55 0.68
CA ASN A 904 39.74 22.74 -0.64
C ASN A 904 38.91 23.78 -1.41
N ASP A 905 39.55 24.91 -1.74
CA ASP A 905 38.90 26.05 -2.40
C ASP A 905 38.39 25.71 -3.80
N ASP A 906 39.09 24.85 -4.54
CA ASP A 906 38.70 24.47 -5.90
C ASP A 906 37.51 23.52 -5.88
N ILE A 907 37.52 22.53 -4.97
CA ILE A 907 36.39 21.62 -4.75
C ILE A 907 35.15 22.39 -4.30
N PHE A 908 35.30 23.38 -3.40
CA PHE A 908 34.19 24.23 -3.00
C PHE A 908 33.55 24.96 -4.19
N ARG A 909 34.36 25.48 -5.13
CA ARG A 909 33.86 26.22 -6.29
C ARG A 909 33.09 25.34 -7.25
N ILE A 910 33.58 24.12 -7.47
CA ILE A 910 32.96 23.18 -8.42
C ILE A 910 31.80 22.39 -7.81
N ALA A 911 31.68 22.33 -6.49
CA ALA A 911 30.55 21.67 -5.81
C ALA A 911 29.18 22.21 -6.27
N PHE A 912 29.13 23.42 -6.83
CA PHE A 912 27.91 24.03 -7.35
C PHE A 912 27.77 23.96 -8.87
N LEU A 913 28.72 23.34 -9.59
CA LEU A 913 28.60 23.11 -11.02
C LEU A 913 27.56 22.03 -11.30
N TYR A 914 26.75 22.28 -12.31
CA TYR A 914 25.77 21.32 -12.80
C TYR A 914 26.45 20.15 -13.51
N THR A 915 25.94 18.95 -13.28
CA THR A 915 26.45 17.70 -13.84
C THR A 915 25.59 17.26 -15.01
N ILE A 916 26.23 16.72 -16.03
CA ILE A 916 25.54 15.98 -17.10
C ILE A 916 25.43 14.54 -16.61
N LYS A 917 24.22 13.99 -16.63
CA LYS A 917 23.98 12.58 -16.31
C LYS A 917 24.40 11.72 -17.49
N SER A 918 24.97 10.55 -17.20
CA SER A 918 25.26 9.55 -18.23
C SER A 918 24.02 8.80 -18.72
N ILE A 919 22.91 8.89 -17.97
CA ILE A 919 21.64 8.26 -18.31
C ILE A 919 20.60 9.37 -18.50
N GLU A 920 20.36 9.74 -19.76
CA GLU A 920 19.17 10.49 -20.15
C GLU A 920 18.01 9.51 -20.27
N ILE A 921 17.24 9.38 -19.19
CA ILE A 921 15.88 8.86 -19.31
C ILE A 921 15.09 10.01 -19.94
N PRO A 922 14.37 9.82 -21.06
CA PRO A 922 13.42 10.82 -21.56
C PRO A 922 12.25 10.91 -20.56
N LEU A 923 12.50 11.55 -19.41
CA LEU A 923 11.48 11.99 -18.49
C LEU A 923 10.92 13.25 -19.12
N ILE A 924 9.69 13.14 -19.60
CA ILE A 924 9.06 14.24 -20.32
C ILE A 924 8.91 15.42 -19.37
N PRO A 925 9.35 16.62 -19.77
CA PRO A 925 9.10 17.84 -19.01
C PRO A 925 7.61 17.94 -18.65
N ASP A 926 7.31 18.31 -17.40
CA ASP A 926 5.97 18.58 -16.87
C ASP A 926 5.08 17.39 -16.41
N VAL A 927 5.57 16.14 -16.45
CA VAL A 927 4.80 14.96 -15.95
C VAL A 927 5.08 14.61 -14.48
N VAL A 928 6.24 14.98 -13.95
CA VAL A 928 6.56 14.86 -12.51
C VAL A 928 6.63 16.28 -11.95
N GLY A 929 5.52 16.70 -11.34
CA GLY A 929 5.22 18.10 -11.00
C GLY A 929 6.12 18.79 -9.98
#